data_AF-A0A4V5NA54-F1
#
_entry.id   AF-A0A4V5NA54-F1
#
_cell.length_a   1.000
_cell.length_b   1.000
_cell.length_c   1.000
_cell.angle_alpha   90.00
_cell.angle_beta   90.00
_cell.angle_gamma   90.00
#
_symmetry.space_group_name_H-M   'P 1'
#
loop_
_entity.id
_entity.type
_entity.pdbx_description
1 polymer ?
#
loop_
_entity_poly.entity_id
_entity_poly.type
_entity_poly.pdbx_seq_one_letter_code
_entity_poly.pdbx_strand_id
1 'polypeptide(L)'
;MTLVLVDMIKDGFMSAQEPFFISCLRLWRSWMNKYLKEKARIPMDQGAFVFGCIDETATLKGHYDTEIDADPVLTDATTLPEIFIQIKDPLTGQYRVVEEICTLARNPSLHPGDGRVVRAVDVPALHHLKDCVVLPQTGDRGLASMCSGGDLDGDDYLVMWDKELLPKEWYFPPVNYEAPPPLRSDGPVTVDDITTFFVKHMQNDNVGRIAMAHRFCADSSECPQGVKDDRCIELARLHSMAVDYAKSGVPATFPKTLRVKRWPHWAEKHGKPTYTSRKVLGRLYDEVQRVPFLPAWDQPFDTRILSAYQLDDTLLEDAREIKVLYDEAVRRIMAQHSIQSEFEIWTTFILGHSQEDNDYKLAERLGETVTTLKQRHQELCYEKAGTTAQERDWAKMGPFIAAMYTVTANEVRAASKANKEIRLVAGQHVPARQSTFDNMPFMSFPWIFPRELGHIAKRRVPGSSSVSGYQGSTVSGRSTTTKKQQQQRGLESGDPLEPLPEVTIGGEVVHEGDVLDVQAGLRVMSSQDFGTASASLLLEAAGEAPISVTGAHVDTGAAVDGSQVGGIGSEAEGAAGISDPVDRTSQAHSNGSVPGSSLGLAEGMIEEGGAQAEEKMGERKRAEAKMEAEAEAEAEEEVETEGEAEAEEVVPLDGADAPSALDALGKLIGC
;
A
#
# COMPACT_ATOMS: atom_id res chain seq x y z
N MET A 1 12.59 13.07 -3.47
CA MET A 1 13.71 13.86 -2.87
C MET A 1 15.11 13.39 -3.30
N THR A 2 15.32 12.12 -3.62
CA THR A 2 16.64 11.45 -3.79
C THR A 2 17.68 12.19 -4.63
N LEU A 3 17.31 12.84 -5.74
CA LEU A 3 18.25 13.62 -6.58
C LEU A 3 18.92 14.79 -5.82
N VAL A 4 18.23 15.38 -4.83
CA VAL A 4 18.80 16.45 -3.99
C VAL A 4 19.89 15.89 -3.08
N LEU A 5 19.70 14.69 -2.52
CA LEU A 5 20.73 14.01 -1.73
C LEU A 5 21.95 13.67 -2.60
N VAL A 6 21.74 13.26 -3.86
CA VAL A 6 22.83 13.02 -4.82
C VAL A 6 23.61 14.30 -5.14
N ASP A 7 22.94 15.45 -5.27
CA ASP A 7 23.64 16.73 -5.42
C ASP A 7 24.37 17.16 -4.12
N MET A 8 23.79 16.91 -2.94
CA MET A 8 24.47 17.13 -1.64
C MET A 8 25.73 16.26 -1.47
N ILE A 9 25.75 15.03 -1.99
CA ILE A 9 26.96 14.20 -2.08
C ILE A 9 28.00 14.87 -2.97
N LYS A 10 27.61 15.35 -4.17
CA LYS A 10 28.52 16.09 -5.08
C LYS A 10 29.02 17.39 -4.47
N ASP A 11 28.28 18.00 -3.54
CA ASP A 11 28.67 19.19 -2.78
C ASP A 11 29.61 18.87 -1.58
N GLY A 12 29.87 17.58 -1.33
CA GLY A 12 30.84 17.10 -0.36
C GLY A 12 30.30 16.96 1.06
N PHE A 13 28.99 17.11 1.28
CA PHE A 13 28.40 17.02 2.63
C PHE A 13 28.53 15.62 3.25
N MET A 14 28.64 14.58 2.42
CA MET A 14 28.99 13.23 2.86
C MET A 14 30.42 13.17 3.41
N SER A 15 31.40 13.72 2.69
CA SER A 15 32.81 13.77 3.10
C SER A 15 33.04 14.68 4.32
N ALA A 16 32.18 15.69 4.50
CA ALA A 16 32.19 16.59 5.66
C ALA A 16 31.49 16.02 6.91
N GLN A 17 30.86 14.84 6.82
CA GLN A 17 30.02 14.24 7.87
C GLN A 17 28.92 15.20 8.37
N GLU A 18 28.30 15.95 7.46
CA GLU A 18 27.36 17.01 7.81
C GLU A 18 26.12 16.44 8.54
N PRO A 19 25.77 16.92 9.75
CA PRO A 19 24.83 16.25 10.65
C PRO A 19 23.40 16.10 10.11
N PHE A 20 22.88 17.07 9.34
CA PHE A 20 21.58 16.93 8.71
C PHE A 20 21.62 15.91 7.56
N PHE A 21 22.60 16.03 6.67
CA PHE A 21 22.75 15.14 5.52
C PHE A 21 22.99 13.68 5.95
N ILE A 22 23.87 13.44 6.94
CA ILE A 22 24.10 12.11 7.50
C ILE A 22 22.84 11.57 8.20
N SER A 23 22.04 12.42 8.85
CA SER A 23 20.72 12.02 9.37
C SER A 23 19.77 11.58 8.24
N CYS A 24 19.73 12.30 7.11
CA CYS A 24 18.96 11.88 5.94
C CYS A 24 19.42 10.53 5.35
N LEU A 25 20.74 10.24 5.34
CA LEU A 25 21.25 8.94 4.92
C LEU A 25 20.90 7.82 5.90
N ARG A 26 21.01 8.06 7.22
CA ARG A 26 20.61 7.09 8.27
C ARG A 26 19.11 6.81 8.22
N LEU A 27 18.28 7.83 7.98
CA LEU A 27 16.85 7.68 7.74
C LEU A 27 16.58 6.85 6.48
N TRP A 28 17.23 7.17 5.35
CA TRP A 28 17.08 6.42 4.11
C TRP A 28 17.44 4.94 4.26
N ARG A 29 18.52 4.61 5.00
CA ARG A 29 18.87 3.22 5.36
C ARG A 29 17.74 2.54 6.14
N SER A 30 17.20 3.21 7.15
CA SER A 30 16.13 2.68 8.01
C SER A 30 14.82 2.46 7.22
N TRP A 31 14.48 3.41 6.36
CA TRP A 31 13.33 3.37 5.45
C TRP A 31 13.46 2.27 4.39
N MET A 32 14.65 2.06 3.82
CA MET A 32 14.88 0.96 2.88
C MET A 32 14.72 -0.40 3.56
N ASN A 33 15.26 -0.58 4.77
CA ASN A 33 15.07 -1.82 5.54
C ASN A 33 13.60 -2.05 5.94
N LYS A 34 12.85 -0.99 6.28
CA LYS A 34 11.40 -1.05 6.47
C LYS A 34 10.69 -1.59 5.22
N TYR A 35 10.96 -1.02 4.05
CA TYR A 35 10.34 -1.44 2.79
C TYR A 35 10.76 -2.84 2.33
N LEU A 36 12.00 -3.24 2.63
CA LEU A 36 12.48 -4.60 2.39
C LEU A 36 11.72 -5.61 3.28
N LYS A 37 11.57 -5.34 4.58
CA LYS A 37 10.83 -6.21 5.52
C LYS A 37 9.34 -6.27 5.21
N GLU A 38 8.65 -5.14 5.17
CA GLU A 38 7.18 -5.07 5.10
C GLU A 38 6.60 -5.32 3.70
N LYS A 39 7.38 -5.02 2.65
CA LYS A 39 6.91 -5.06 1.26
C LYS A 39 7.71 -6.01 0.36
N ALA A 40 8.75 -6.68 0.87
CA ALA A 40 9.71 -7.47 0.07
C ALA A 40 10.32 -6.68 -1.11
N ARG A 41 10.54 -5.36 -0.93
CA ARG A 41 11.03 -4.47 -2.00
C ARG A 41 12.54 -4.62 -2.22
N ILE A 42 12.93 -5.70 -2.89
CA ILE A 42 14.31 -6.02 -3.25
C ILE A 42 14.75 -5.16 -4.46
N PRO A 43 15.89 -4.44 -4.40
CA PRO A 43 16.49 -3.80 -5.57
C PRO A 43 16.99 -4.84 -6.59
N MET A 44 16.87 -4.53 -7.89
CA MET A 44 17.30 -5.41 -8.97
C MET A 44 17.95 -4.56 -10.08
N ASP A 45 19.22 -4.85 -10.38
CA ASP A 45 19.97 -4.14 -11.43
C ASP A 45 19.80 -4.77 -12.82
N GLN A 46 19.40 -6.05 -12.86
CA GLN A 46 19.13 -6.82 -14.09
C GLN A 46 17.63 -6.93 -14.41
N GLY A 47 16.90 -5.82 -14.24
CA GLY A 47 15.49 -5.73 -14.63
C GLY A 47 15.02 -4.30 -14.86
N ALA A 48 13.89 -4.15 -15.54
CA ALA A 48 13.26 -2.85 -15.79
C ALA A 48 11.72 -2.96 -15.82
N PHE A 49 11.07 -1.86 -15.43
CA PHE A 49 9.67 -1.58 -15.76
C PHE A 49 9.65 -0.64 -16.97
N VAL A 50 8.96 -1.04 -18.03
CA VAL A 50 8.94 -0.35 -19.32
C VAL A 50 7.59 -0.49 -20.01
N PHE A 51 7.17 0.52 -20.78
CA PHE A 51 5.95 0.42 -21.59
C PHE A 51 6.06 -0.69 -22.65
N GLY A 52 4.96 -1.40 -22.88
CA GLY A 52 4.83 -2.30 -24.03
C GLY A 52 4.62 -1.54 -25.34
N CYS A 53 5.17 -2.07 -26.44
CA CYS A 53 4.83 -1.67 -27.80
C CYS A 53 4.90 -2.87 -28.76
N ILE A 54 4.44 -2.70 -30.01
CA ILE A 54 4.37 -3.78 -31.01
C ILE A 54 5.53 -3.70 -32.01
N ASP A 55 6.05 -4.85 -32.42
CA ASP A 55 6.97 -4.95 -33.56
C ASP A 55 6.18 -4.78 -34.88
N GLU A 56 6.10 -3.55 -35.38
CA GLU A 56 5.52 -3.25 -36.69
C GLU A 56 6.26 -3.91 -37.88
N THR A 57 7.49 -4.41 -37.68
CA THR A 57 8.32 -5.00 -38.74
C THR A 57 8.08 -6.50 -38.96
N ALA A 58 7.42 -7.18 -38.02
CA ALA A 58 7.21 -8.63 -38.00
C ALA A 58 8.52 -9.45 -38.13
N THR A 59 9.58 -8.99 -37.45
CA THR A 59 10.88 -9.66 -37.40
C THR A 59 11.07 -10.49 -36.13
N LEU A 60 10.38 -10.16 -35.03
CA LEU A 60 10.40 -10.95 -33.80
C LEU A 60 9.52 -12.21 -33.91
N LYS A 61 10.06 -13.35 -33.45
CA LYS A 61 9.32 -14.61 -33.31
C LYS A 61 8.25 -14.55 -32.22
N GLY A 62 7.02 -14.91 -32.59
CA GLY A 62 5.88 -15.04 -31.69
C GLY A 62 5.87 -16.30 -30.83
N HIS A 63 4.89 -16.37 -29.93
CA HIS A 63 4.56 -17.60 -29.19
C HIS A 63 3.71 -18.50 -30.08
N TYR A 64 4.09 -19.78 -30.18
CA TYR A 64 3.33 -20.81 -30.90
C TYR A 64 3.08 -22.00 -29.99
N ASP A 65 1.82 -22.40 -29.80
CA ASP A 65 1.44 -23.50 -28.89
C ASP A 65 1.96 -24.87 -29.39
N THR A 66 2.37 -24.95 -30.65
CA THR A 66 2.92 -26.16 -31.29
C THR A 66 4.45 -26.31 -31.16
N GLU A 67 5.17 -25.27 -30.72
CA GLU A 67 6.63 -25.30 -30.54
C GLU A 67 7.06 -25.47 -29.07
N ILE A 68 6.10 -25.55 -28.15
CA ILE A 68 6.35 -25.70 -26.71
C ILE A 68 6.44 -27.19 -26.41
N ASP A 69 7.64 -27.64 -26.06
CA ASP A 69 7.89 -29.02 -25.65
C ASP A 69 7.05 -29.41 -24.43
N ALA A 70 6.65 -30.68 -24.35
CA ALA A 70 5.82 -31.19 -23.27
C ALA A 70 6.54 -31.30 -21.90
N ASP A 71 7.83 -30.98 -21.86
CA ASP A 71 8.62 -30.86 -20.63
C ASP A 71 8.84 -29.37 -20.28
N PRO A 72 8.13 -28.81 -19.28
CA PRO A 72 8.25 -27.40 -18.92
C PRO A 72 9.54 -27.06 -18.17
N VAL A 73 10.44 -28.03 -17.93
CA VAL A 73 11.73 -27.88 -17.24
C VAL A 73 12.91 -27.89 -18.22
N LEU A 74 12.71 -28.37 -19.47
CA LEU A 74 13.76 -28.52 -20.49
C LEU A 74 13.33 -27.91 -21.83
N THR A 75 13.27 -26.58 -21.90
CA THR A 75 12.96 -25.86 -23.16
C THR A 75 14.24 -25.38 -23.84
N ASP A 76 14.33 -25.54 -25.17
CA ASP A 76 15.39 -24.88 -25.96
C ASP A 76 15.12 -23.36 -26.03
N ALA A 77 16.15 -22.56 -25.80
CA ALA A 77 16.07 -21.11 -25.96
C ALA A 77 15.67 -20.69 -27.39
N THR A 78 15.85 -21.53 -28.41
CA THR A 78 15.37 -21.23 -29.78
C THR A 78 13.86 -21.35 -29.95
N THR A 79 13.14 -22.15 -29.15
CA THR A 79 11.66 -22.24 -29.23
C THR A 79 10.96 -21.11 -28.49
N LEU A 80 11.64 -20.46 -27.54
CA LEU A 80 11.13 -19.28 -26.83
C LEU A 80 10.70 -18.16 -27.81
N PRO A 81 9.58 -17.46 -27.51
CA PRO A 81 9.21 -16.25 -28.23
C PRO A 81 10.20 -15.12 -27.95
N GLU A 82 10.35 -14.22 -28.91
CA GLU A 82 11.36 -13.18 -28.91
C GLU A 82 10.79 -11.81 -28.52
N ILE A 83 11.61 -11.00 -27.85
CA ILE A 83 11.36 -9.58 -27.60
C ILE A 83 12.56 -8.73 -28.03
N PHE A 84 12.35 -7.46 -28.35
CA PHE A 84 13.43 -6.48 -28.40
C PHE A 84 13.27 -5.50 -27.24
N ILE A 85 14.37 -5.21 -26.55
CA ILE A 85 14.42 -4.15 -25.54
C ILE A 85 15.82 -3.55 -25.53
N GLN A 86 15.88 -2.22 -25.54
CA GLN A 86 17.09 -1.48 -25.20
C GLN A 86 16.78 -0.46 -24.11
N ILE A 87 17.66 -0.40 -23.13
CA ILE A 87 17.52 0.45 -21.94
C ILE A 87 18.70 1.39 -21.83
N LYS A 88 18.47 2.55 -21.23
CA LYS A 88 19.55 3.47 -20.88
C LYS A 88 20.29 3.02 -19.61
N ASP A 89 21.57 2.73 -19.76
CA ASP A 89 22.51 2.52 -18.65
C ASP A 89 22.61 3.81 -17.79
N PRO A 90 22.31 3.74 -16.47
CA PRO A 90 22.31 4.93 -15.60
C PRO A 90 23.73 5.43 -15.23
N LEU A 91 24.76 4.60 -15.39
CA LEU A 91 26.16 4.92 -15.08
C LEU A 91 26.88 5.53 -16.30
N THR A 92 26.76 4.91 -17.47
CA THR A 92 27.40 5.42 -18.71
C THR A 92 26.54 6.41 -19.47
N GLY A 93 25.22 6.39 -19.25
CA GLY A 93 24.24 7.20 -19.98
C GLY A 93 23.99 6.75 -21.43
N GLN A 94 24.56 5.62 -21.85
CA GLN A 94 24.41 5.04 -23.19
C GLN A 94 23.23 4.06 -23.23
N TYR A 95 22.76 3.69 -24.42
CA TYR A 95 21.75 2.64 -24.57
C TYR A 95 22.43 1.29 -24.79
N ARG A 96 21.92 0.26 -24.12
CA ARG A 96 22.32 -1.14 -24.26
C ARG A 96 21.11 -1.97 -24.70
N VAL A 97 21.27 -2.77 -25.75
CA VAL A 97 20.34 -3.83 -26.13
C VAL A 97 20.51 -5.01 -25.15
N VAL A 98 19.42 -5.68 -24.79
CA VAL A 98 19.46 -6.92 -24.01
C VAL A 98 19.41 -8.12 -24.96
N GLU A 99 20.36 -9.05 -24.81
CA GLU A 99 20.53 -10.25 -25.65
C GLU A 99 20.61 -11.50 -24.74
N GLU A 100 19.60 -11.66 -23.88
CA GLU A 100 19.57 -12.64 -22.79
C GLU A 100 18.20 -13.34 -22.73
N ILE A 101 18.11 -14.44 -21.99
CA ILE A 101 16.82 -15.02 -21.61
C ILE A 101 16.22 -14.14 -20.51
N CYS A 102 14.95 -13.77 -20.67
CA CYS A 102 14.23 -12.86 -19.77
C CYS A 102 12.94 -13.50 -19.24
N THR A 103 12.55 -13.12 -18.03
CA THR A 103 11.17 -13.22 -17.56
C THR A 103 10.42 -11.93 -17.91
N LEU A 104 9.37 -12.03 -18.71
CA LEU A 104 8.39 -10.98 -19.00
C LEU A 104 7.13 -11.20 -18.15
N ALA A 105 6.63 -10.15 -17.49
CA ALA A 105 5.41 -10.19 -16.70
C ALA A 105 4.69 -8.84 -16.67
N ARG A 106 3.40 -8.83 -16.28
CA ARG A 106 2.65 -7.61 -15.93
C ARG A 106 2.18 -7.69 -14.49
N ASN A 107 2.23 -6.56 -13.77
CA ASN A 107 1.75 -6.50 -12.40
C ASN A 107 0.26 -6.11 -12.33
N PRO A 108 -0.55 -6.77 -11.48
CA PRO A 108 -0.20 -7.87 -10.58
C PRO A 108 -0.31 -9.24 -11.27
N SER A 109 0.78 -10.01 -11.32
CA SER A 109 0.74 -11.41 -11.75
C SER A 109 0.16 -12.28 -10.62
N LEU A 110 -0.89 -13.05 -10.91
CA LEU A 110 -1.54 -13.96 -9.95
C LEU A 110 -1.52 -15.40 -10.43
N HIS A 111 -1.84 -15.63 -11.70
CA HIS A 111 -1.87 -16.96 -12.30
C HIS A 111 -0.44 -17.42 -12.64
N PRO A 112 -0.08 -18.72 -12.47
CA PRO A 112 1.29 -19.18 -12.72
C PRO A 112 1.78 -18.97 -14.17
N GLY A 113 0.86 -18.85 -15.13
CA GLY A 113 1.16 -18.55 -16.54
C GLY A 113 1.31 -17.08 -16.89
N ASP A 114 1.14 -16.15 -15.94
CA ASP A 114 1.27 -14.69 -16.16
C ASP A 114 2.74 -14.25 -16.35
N GLY A 115 3.67 -15.01 -15.78
CA GLY A 115 5.10 -14.89 -16.09
C GLY A 115 5.42 -15.71 -17.35
N ARG A 116 6.08 -15.08 -18.31
CA ARG A 116 6.51 -15.69 -19.58
C ARG A 116 8.03 -15.68 -19.66
N VAL A 117 8.67 -16.83 -19.86
CA VAL A 117 10.08 -16.86 -20.27
C VAL A 117 10.15 -16.54 -21.76
N VAL A 118 11.01 -15.60 -22.13
CA VAL A 118 11.17 -15.05 -23.48
C VAL A 118 12.66 -14.86 -23.78
N ARG A 119 13.05 -14.74 -25.06
CA ARG A 119 14.44 -14.44 -25.45
C ARG A 119 14.53 -13.01 -25.98
N ALA A 120 15.32 -12.16 -25.33
CA ALA A 120 15.66 -10.86 -25.87
C ALA A 120 16.71 -11.00 -26.98
N VAL A 121 16.52 -10.30 -28.10
CA VAL A 121 17.35 -10.41 -29.31
C VAL A 121 17.70 -9.03 -29.87
N ASP A 122 18.88 -8.90 -30.48
CA ASP A 122 19.21 -7.68 -31.23
C ASP A 122 18.54 -7.65 -32.61
N VAL A 123 17.81 -6.58 -32.88
CA VAL A 123 17.13 -6.33 -34.15
C VAL A 123 17.46 -4.90 -34.61
N PRO A 124 18.39 -4.72 -35.57
CA PRO A 124 18.81 -3.40 -36.05
C PRO A 124 17.67 -2.51 -36.59
N ALA A 125 16.55 -3.08 -37.04
CA ALA A 125 15.37 -2.32 -37.44
C ALA A 125 14.69 -1.62 -36.24
N LEU A 126 14.74 -2.23 -35.05
CA LEU A 126 14.07 -1.76 -33.83
C LEU A 126 14.94 -0.84 -32.97
N HIS A 127 16.20 -0.56 -33.39
CA HIS A 127 17.15 0.35 -32.70
C HIS A 127 16.65 1.79 -32.45
N HIS A 128 15.53 2.16 -33.05
CA HIS A 128 14.87 3.45 -32.83
C HIS A 128 13.91 3.45 -31.60
N LEU A 129 13.42 2.28 -31.18
CA LEU A 129 12.54 2.08 -30.02
C LEU A 129 13.38 1.92 -28.74
N LYS A 130 13.08 2.70 -27.69
CA LYS A 130 13.96 2.92 -26.52
C LYS A 130 13.16 3.05 -25.23
N ASP A 131 13.68 2.46 -24.16
CA ASP A 131 13.05 2.42 -22.82
C ASP A 131 11.60 1.88 -22.86
N CYS A 132 11.33 1.00 -23.83
CA CYS A 132 10.09 0.24 -24.04
C CYS A 132 10.45 -1.22 -24.40
N VAL A 133 9.56 -2.17 -24.11
CA VAL A 133 9.66 -3.55 -24.61
C VAL A 133 8.84 -3.70 -25.87
N VAL A 134 9.47 -4.22 -26.92
CA VAL A 134 8.82 -4.50 -28.21
C VAL A 134 8.41 -5.97 -28.24
N LEU A 135 7.11 -6.20 -28.37
CA LEU A 135 6.49 -7.52 -28.40
C LEU A 135 6.18 -7.96 -29.85
N PRO A 136 6.24 -9.26 -30.18
CA PRO A 136 6.01 -9.75 -31.53
C PRO A 136 4.53 -9.59 -31.93
N GLN A 137 4.29 -9.20 -33.18
CA GLN A 137 2.94 -9.27 -33.80
C GLN A 137 2.60 -10.67 -34.37
N THR A 138 3.56 -11.60 -34.32
CA THR A 138 3.41 -12.98 -34.81
C THR A 138 3.06 -13.93 -33.65
N GLY A 139 2.75 -15.19 -33.97
CA GLY A 139 2.33 -16.20 -32.98
C GLY A 139 0.84 -16.54 -33.03
N ASP A 140 0.46 -17.60 -32.31
CA ASP A 140 -0.93 -18.03 -32.14
C ASP A 140 -1.71 -17.11 -31.16
N ARG A 141 -0.98 -16.47 -30.23
CA ARG A 141 -1.52 -15.52 -29.25
C ARG A 141 -0.43 -14.51 -28.86
N GLY A 142 -0.79 -13.22 -28.74
CA GLY A 142 0.15 -12.15 -28.39
C GLY A 142 0.58 -12.17 -26.92
N LEU A 143 1.87 -11.95 -26.66
CA LEU A 143 2.50 -12.03 -25.32
C LEU A 143 1.84 -11.11 -24.28
N ALA A 144 1.44 -9.90 -24.69
CA ALA A 144 0.72 -8.94 -23.85
C ALA A 144 -0.47 -9.60 -23.13
N SER A 145 -1.35 -10.25 -23.90
CA SER A 145 -2.55 -10.91 -23.40
C SER A 145 -2.29 -12.08 -22.45
N MET A 146 -1.07 -12.64 -22.45
CA MET A 146 -0.68 -13.72 -21.54
C MET A 146 -0.23 -13.18 -20.18
N CYS A 147 0.32 -11.96 -20.15
CA CYS A 147 0.83 -11.32 -18.95
C CYS A 147 -0.33 -10.72 -18.13
N SER A 148 -1.05 -11.56 -17.37
CA SER A 148 -2.24 -11.17 -16.61
C SER A 148 -3.28 -10.41 -17.45
N GLY A 149 -3.44 -10.75 -18.74
CA GLY A 149 -4.40 -10.09 -19.64
C GLY A 149 -4.03 -8.66 -20.02
N GLY A 150 -2.74 -8.40 -20.28
CA GLY A 150 -2.25 -7.08 -20.71
C GLY A 150 -2.52 -6.77 -22.17
N ASP A 151 -2.42 -5.48 -22.50
CA ASP A 151 -2.48 -4.96 -23.85
C ASP A 151 -1.36 -3.92 -24.10
N LEU A 152 -1.59 -2.92 -24.95
CA LEU A 152 -0.62 -1.94 -25.42
C LEU A 152 -1.20 -0.50 -25.42
N ASP A 153 -2.26 -0.22 -24.66
CA ASP A 153 -2.84 1.13 -24.54
C ASP A 153 -2.05 2.07 -23.61
N GLY A 154 -1.33 1.48 -22.65
CA GLY A 154 -0.46 2.18 -21.70
C GLY A 154 0.21 1.27 -20.65
N ASP A 155 0.19 -0.05 -20.83
CA ASP A 155 0.67 -1.04 -19.86
C ASP A 155 2.19 -0.98 -19.61
N ASP A 156 2.57 -0.99 -18.33
CA ASP A 156 3.94 -1.21 -17.85
C ASP A 156 4.23 -2.72 -17.69
N TYR A 157 5.25 -3.20 -18.40
CA TYR A 157 5.75 -4.57 -18.32
C TYR A 157 7.02 -4.63 -17.48
N LEU A 158 7.12 -5.67 -16.64
CA LEU A 158 8.34 -6.06 -15.95
C LEU A 158 9.14 -7.01 -16.84
N VAL A 159 10.36 -6.61 -17.19
CA VAL A 159 11.33 -7.46 -17.90
C VAL A 159 12.53 -7.68 -16.98
N MET A 160 12.87 -8.94 -16.70
CA MET A 160 13.98 -9.33 -15.82
C MET A 160 14.92 -10.28 -16.56
N TRP A 161 16.20 -9.95 -16.63
CA TRP A 161 17.28 -10.77 -17.21
C TRP A 161 18.32 -11.15 -16.15
N ASP A 162 17.90 -11.18 -14.89
CA ASP A 162 18.67 -11.76 -13.79
C ASP A 162 18.59 -13.29 -13.85
N LYS A 163 19.76 -13.95 -13.94
CA LYS A 163 19.87 -15.40 -14.13
C LYS A 163 19.59 -16.18 -12.85
N GLU A 164 19.66 -15.54 -11.67
CA GLU A 164 19.29 -16.17 -10.39
C GLU A 164 17.77 -16.10 -10.12
N LEU A 165 17.03 -15.34 -10.93
CA LEU A 165 15.57 -15.15 -10.83
C LEU A 165 14.80 -15.69 -12.05
N LEU A 166 15.48 -16.32 -13.00
CA LEU A 166 14.81 -17.14 -14.03
C LEU A 166 14.17 -18.36 -13.35
N PRO A 167 12.88 -18.65 -13.57
CA PRO A 167 12.23 -19.79 -12.93
C PRO A 167 12.82 -21.11 -13.46
N LYS A 168 12.78 -22.16 -12.64
CA LYS A 168 13.11 -23.53 -13.06
C LYS A 168 12.07 -24.21 -13.95
N GLU A 169 10.92 -23.57 -14.10
CA GLU A 169 9.83 -24.02 -14.96
C GLU A 169 9.49 -22.86 -15.90
N TRP A 170 9.82 -23.01 -17.19
CA TRP A 170 9.78 -21.90 -18.14
C TRP A 170 8.40 -21.69 -18.76
N TYR A 171 7.54 -22.71 -18.68
CA TYR A 171 6.20 -22.66 -19.23
C TYR A 171 5.14 -23.19 -18.27
N PHE A 172 4.16 -22.34 -17.98
CA PHE A 172 2.82 -22.75 -17.54
C PHE A 172 1.78 -22.21 -18.54
N PRO A 173 0.68 -22.92 -18.82
CA PRO A 173 -0.35 -22.44 -19.76
C PRO A 173 -0.94 -21.08 -19.34
N PRO A 174 -0.98 -20.07 -20.23
CA PRO A 174 -1.54 -18.77 -19.90
C PRO A 174 -3.08 -18.78 -19.98
N VAL A 175 -3.75 -18.41 -18.88
CA VAL A 175 -5.22 -18.30 -18.82
C VAL A 175 -5.75 -17.35 -19.89
N ASN A 176 -6.93 -17.64 -20.45
CA ASN A 176 -7.66 -16.68 -21.28
C ASN A 176 -8.28 -15.60 -20.38
N TYR A 177 -7.94 -14.34 -20.64
CA TYR A 177 -8.38 -13.17 -19.88
C TYR A 177 -9.51 -12.38 -20.56
N GLU A 178 -10.18 -12.96 -21.56
CA GLU A 178 -11.40 -12.39 -22.15
C GLU A 178 -12.49 -12.14 -21.09
N ALA A 179 -12.79 -10.86 -20.86
CA ALA A 179 -13.82 -10.43 -19.93
C ALA A 179 -15.23 -10.92 -20.36
N PRO A 180 -16.15 -11.19 -19.40
CA PRO A 180 -17.52 -11.56 -19.73
C PRO A 180 -18.21 -10.44 -20.54
N PRO A 181 -19.12 -10.77 -21.48
CA PRO A 181 -19.82 -9.79 -22.28
C PRO A 181 -20.48 -8.71 -21.41
N PRO A 182 -20.27 -7.41 -21.70
CA PRO A 182 -20.73 -6.33 -20.84
C PRO A 182 -22.25 -6.26 -20.83
N LEU A 183 -22.83 -6.08 -19.63
CA LEU A 183 -24.25 -5.83 -19.44
C LEU A 183 -24.65 -4.59 -20.23
N ARG A 184 -25.59 -4.75 -21.16
CA ARG A 184 -26.16 -3.64 -21.94
C ARG A 184 -27.44 -3.17 -21.26
N SER A 185 -27.72 -1.86 -21.33
CA SER A 185 -29.06 -1.37 -21.05
C SER A 185 -29.97 -1.64 -22.26
N ASP A 186 -31.22 -1.97 -21.99
CA ASP A 186 -32.26 -2.16 -23.01
C ASP A 186 -32.76 -0.83 -23.61
N GLY A 187 -32.24 0.31 -23.13
CA GLY A 187 -32.61 1.65 -23.59
C GLY A 187 -31.51 2.71 -23.40
N PRO A 188 -31.87 4.01 -23.50
CA PRO A 188 -30.97 5.11 -23.18
C PRO A 188 -30.58 5.08 -21.69
N VAL A 189 -29.29 5.28 -21.39
CA VAL A 189 -28.79 5.33 -20.01
C VAL A 189 -29.39 6.52 -19.25
N THR A 190 -30.02 6.24 -18.11
CA THR A 190 -30.69 7.22 -17.24
C THR A 190 -29.84 7.61 -16.02
N VAL A 191 -30.30 8.60 -15.26
CA VAL A 191 -29.68 8.95 -13.96
C VAL A 191 -29.90 7.84 -12.93
N ASP A 192 -31.05 7.13 -12.98
CA ASP A 192 -31.33 5.96 -12.15
C ASP A 192 -30.35 4.81 -12.44
N ASP A 193 -30.02 4.55 -13.71
CA ASP A 193 -29.01 3.54 -14.09
C ASP A 193 -27.64 3.86 -13.50
N ILE A 194 -27.20 5.12 -13.63
CA ILE A 194 -25.92 5.62 -13.12
C ILE A 194 -25.86 5.51 -11.59
N THR A 195 -26.93 5.92 -10.90
CA THR A 195 -27.03 5.90 -9.44
C THR A 195 -27.09 4.46 -8.92
N THR A 196 -27.89 3.61 -9.56
CA THR A 196 -27.97 2.17 -9.28
C THR A 196 -26.61 1.49 -9.49
N PHE A 197 -25.90 1.81 -10.57
CA PHE A 197 -24.56 1.26 -10.81
C PHE A 197 -23.54 1.76 -9.80
N PHE A 198 -23.58 3.04 -9.40
CA PHE A 198 -22.68 3.59 -8.38
C PHE A 198 -22.81 2.85 -7.03
N VAL A 199 -24.03 2.64 -6.54
CA VAL A 199 -24.25 1.90 -5.28
C VAL A 199 -23.87 0.42 -5.44
N LYS A 200 -24.24 -0.23 -6.54
CA LYS A 200 -23.80 -1.62 -6.84
C LYS A 200 -22.28 -1.73 -6.89
N HIS A 201 -21.59 -0.74 -7.45
CA HIS A 201 -20.13 -0.71 -7.52
C HIS A 201 -19.49 -0.65 -6.14
N MET A 202 -19.95 0.27 -5.27
CA MET A 202 -19.51 0.35 -3.87
C MET A 202 -19.72 -0.95 -3.08
N GLN A 203 -20.81 -1.68 -3.33
CA GLN A 203 -21.08 -2.96 -2.68
C GLN A 203 -20.19 -4.11 -3.17
N ASN A 204 -19.73 -4.05 -4.42
CA ASN A 204 -19.06 -5.17 -5.10
C ASN A 204 -17.58 -4.93 -5.42
N ASP A 205 -17.00 -3.77 -5.09
CA ASP A 205 -15.54 -3.61 -5.06
C ASP A 205 -14.92 -4.57 -4.03
N ASN A 206 -14.30 -5.62 -4.57
CA ASN A 206 -13.62 -6.65 -3.80
C ASN A 206 -12.18 -6.88 -4.30
N VAL A 207 -11.66 -6.07 -5.23
CA VAL A 207 -10.38 -6.30 -5.92
C VAL A 207 -9.25 -6.52 -4.90
N GLY A 208 -9.04 -5.55 -4.00
CA GLY A 208 -8.01 -5.64 -2.95
C GLY A 208 -8.25 -6.76 -1.93
N ARG A 209 -9.51 -7.16 -1.70
CA ARG A 209 -9.87 -8.23 -0.76
C ARG A 209 -9.54 -9.61 -1.35
N ILE A 210 -9.78 -9.78 -2.64
CA ILE A 210 -9.44 -10.99 -3.41
C ILE A 210 -7.92 -11.09 -3.59
N ALA A 211 -7.24 -9.99 -3.94
CA ALA A 211 -5.78 -9.94 -4.04
C ALA A 211 -5.07 -10.29 -2.72
N MET A 212 -5.57 -9.77 -1.59
CA MET A 212 -5.08 -10.14 -0.26
C MET A 212 -5.28 -11.63 0.04
N ALA A 213 -6.45 -12.18 -0.29
CA ALA A 213 -6.73 -13.61 -0.10
C ALA A 213 -5.84 -14.50 -0.98
N HIS A 214 -5.59 -14.11 -2.23
CA HIS A 214 -4.66 -14.79 -3.14
C HIS A 214 -3.25 -14.86 -2.53
N ARG A 215 -2.70 -13.69 -2.15
CA ARG A 215 -1.36 -13.58 -1.53
C ARG A 215 -1.24 -14.43 -0.26
N PHE A 216 -2.29 -14.50 0.56
CA PHE A 216 -2.26 -15.27 1.81
C PHE A 216 -2.54 -16.77 1.65
N CYS A 217 -3.22 -17.23 0.59
CA CYS A 217 -3.25 -18.68 0.26
C CYS A 217 -1.92 -19.10 -0.36
N ALA A 218 -1.43 -18.37 -1.37
CA ALA A 218 -0.17 -18.70 -2.05
C ALA A 218 1.03 -18.83 -1.09
N ASP A 219 1.05 -18.04 0.01
CA ASP A 219 2.05 -18.13 1.09
C ASP A 219 1.76 -19.23 2.14
N SER A 220 0.50 -19.66 2.31
CA SER A 220 0.06 -20.61 3.34
C SER A 220 0.59 -22.03 3.13
N SER A 221 0.85 -22.74 4.23
CA SER A 221 1.11 -24.18 4.24
C SER A 221 -0.09 -25.02 3.83
N GLU A 222 -1.31 -24.48 3.90
CA GLU A 222 -2.51 -25.16 3.39
C GLU A 222 -2.61 -25.18 1.86
N CYS A 223 -1.87 -24.30 1.17
CA CYS A 223 -1.83 -24.23 -0.29
C CYS A 223 -0.41 -24.64 -0.74
N PRO A 224 -0.03 -25.93 -0.66
CA PRO A 224 1.35 -26.38 -0.78
C PRO A 224 1.96 -26.12 -2.16
N GLN A 225 1.16 -26.07 -3.23
CA GLN A 225 1.61 -25.75 -4.59
C GLN A 225 1.64 -24.23 -4.84
N GLY A 226 1.33 -23.42 -3.84
CA GLY A 226 1.43 -21.96 -3.89
C GLY A 226 0.41 -21.38 -4.86
N VAL A 227 0.86 -20.60 -5.85
CA VAL A 227 -0.02 -20.03 -6.89
C VAL A 227 -0.71 -21.07 -7.79
N LYS A 228 -0.24 -22.32 -7.78
CA LYS A 228 -0.81 -23.44 -8.55
C LYS A 228 -1.95 -24.18 -7.87
N ASP A 229 -2.19 -23.97 -6.57
CA ASP A 229 -3.32 -24.57 -5.86
C ASP A 229 -4.65 -24.08 -6.46
N ASP A 230 -5.66 -24.95 -6.59
CA ASP A 230 -6.99 -24.62 -7.14
C ASP A 230 -7.61 -23.37 -6.50
N ARG A 231 -7.37 -23.16 -5.19
CA ARG A 231 -7.83 -21.96 -4.46
C ARG A 231 -7.18 -20.67 -4.97
N CYS A 232 -5.91 -20.71 -5.35
CA CYS A 232 -5.20 -19.58 -5.95
C CYS A 232 -5.67 -19.34 -7.38
N ILE A 233 -5.83 -20.39 -8.19
CA ILE A 233 -6.35 -20.30 -9.56
C ILE A 233 -7.74 -19.65 -9.59
N GLU A 234 -8.66 -20.09 -8.71
CA GLU A 234 -9.99 -19.48 -8.59
C GLU A 234 -9.94 -18.04 -8.05
N LEU A 235 -9.04 -17.73 -7.11
CA LEU A 235 -8.82 -16.36 -6.64
C LEU A 235 -8.25 -15.43 -7.73
N ALA A 236 -7.38 -15.94 -8.61
CA ALA A 236 -6.87 -15.21 -9.77
C ALA A 236 -8.00 -14.93 -10.80
N ARG A 237 -8.84 -15.94 -11.08
CA ARG A 237 -10.02 -15.80 -11.93
C ARG A 237 -11.02 -14.76 -11.38
N LEU A 238 -11.30 -14.81 -10.08
CA LEU A 238 -12.14 -13.82 -9.39
C LEU A 238 -11.51 -12.42 -9.39
N HIS A 239 -10.18 -12.31 -9.32
CA HIS A 239 -9.48 -11.02 -9.39
C HIS A 239 -9.62 -10.37 -10.77
N SER A 240 -9.43 -11.12 -11.85
CA SER A 240 -9.68 -10.64 -13.22
C SER A 240 -11.12 -10.14 -13.39
N MET A 241 -12.12 -10.92 -12.97
CA MET A 241 -13.52 -10.46 -12.98
C MET A 241 -13.74 -9.18 -12.17
N ALA A 242 -13.06 -9.01 -11.03
CA ALA A 242 -13.21 -7.84 -10.17
C ALA A 242 -12.60 -6.58 -10.80
N VAL A 243 -11.50 -6.70 -11.54
CA VAL A 243 -10.87 -5.58 -12.26
C VAL A 243 -11.77 -5.11 -13.42
N ASP A 244 -12.30 -6.03 -14.23
CA ASP A 244 -13.18 -5.69 -15.34
C ASP A 244 -14.65 -5.45 -14.95
N TYR A 245 -15.00 -5.51 -13.66
CA TYR A 245 -16.35 -5.23 -13.18
C TYR A 245 -16.83 -3.82 -13.59
N ALA A 246 -15.95 -2.81 -13.54
CA ALA A 246 -16.27 -1.44 -13.96
C ALA A 246 -16.58 -1.31 -15.46
N LYS A 247 -16.11 -2.25 -16.31
CA LYS A 247 -16.34 -2.28 -17.76
C LYS A 247 -17.51 -3.20 -18.15
N SER A 248 -17.65 -4.32 -17.44
CA SER A 248 -18.60 -5.41 -17.76
C SER A 248 -19.94 -5.29 -17.04
N GLY A 249 -19.99 -4.63 -15.89
CA GLY A 249 -21.15 -4.64 -14.99
C GLY A 249 -21.39 -5.98 -14.27
N VAL A 250 -20.53 -6.98 -14.46
CA VAL A 250 -20.65 -8.32 -13.85
C VAL A 250 -19.76 -8.40 -12.60
N PRO A 251 -20.32 -8.47 -11.37
CA PRO A 251 -19.53 -8.45 -10.14
C PRO A 251 -18.84 -9.79 -9.87
N ALA A 252 -17.64 -9.74 -9.26
CA ALA A 252 -16.93 -10.91 -8.78
C ALA A 252 -17.49 -11.38 -7.42
N THR A 253 -18.39 -12.36 -7.43
CA THR A 253 -19.02 -12.95 -6.24
C THR A 253 -17.98 -13.66 -5.35
N PHE A 254 -17.40 -12.94 -4.38
CA PHE A 254 -16.30 -13.44 -3.54
C PHE A 254 -16.78 -14.43 -2.44
N PRO A 255 -16.55 -15.75 -2.56
CA PRO A 255 -17.19 -16.76 -1.70
C PRO A 255 -16.66 -16.75 -0.24
N LYS A 256 -17.53 -17.05 0.75
CA LYS A 256 -17.13 -17.11 2.18
C LYS A 256 -15.97 -18.10 2.44
N THR A 257 -15.83 -19.14 1.63
CA THR A 257 -14.77 -20.17 1.72
C THR A 257 -13.37 -19.66 1.34
N LEU A 258 -13.28 -18.70 0.42
CA LEU A 258 -12.01 -18.14 -0.08
C LEU A 258 -11.59 -16.84 0.63
N ARG A 259 -12.35 -16.39 1.64
CA ARG A 259 -12.01 -15.21 2.45
C ARG A 259 -10.91 -15.54 3.45
N VAL A 260 -10.05 -14.57 3.74
CA VAL A 260 -8.99 -14.67 4.75
C VAL A 260 -9.57 -14.99 6.12
N LYS A 261 -9.11 -16.11 6.72
CA LYS A 261 -9.44 -16.53 8.09
C LYS A 261 -8.26 -16.38 9.06
N ARG A 262 -7.04 -16.45 8.54
CA ARG A 262 -5.78 -16.29 9.28
C ARG A 262 -4.81 -15.44 8.47
N TRP A 263 -4.03 -14.61 9.14
CA TRP A 263 -3.05 -13.72 8.53
C TRP A 263 -1.64 -14.30 8.69
N PRO A 264 -0.75 -14.23 7.68
CA PRO A 264 0.65 -14.56 7.88
C PRO A 264 1.30 -13.58 8.85
N HIS A 265 2.32 -14.03 9.60
CA HIS A 265 3.00 -13.21 10.61
C HIS A 265 3.61 -11.92 10.04
N TRP A 266 4.16 -11.99 8.82
CA TRP A 266 4.71 -10.85 8.09
C TRP A 266 3.68 -9.77 7.70
N ALA A 267 2.37 -10.00 7.91
CA ALA A 267 1.32 -9.01 7.65
C ALA A 267 0.97 -8.13 8.87
N GLU A 268 1.62 -8.34 10.03
CA GLU A 268 1.56 -7.49 11.24
C GLU A 268 0.12 -7.12 11.69
N LYS A 269 -0.84 -8.05 11.55
CA LYS A 269 -2.24 -7.85 11.99
C LYS A 269 -2.47 -8.30 13.42
N HIS A 270 -2.10 -7.43 14.35
CA HIS A 270 -2.45 -7.51 15.77
C HIS A 270 -3.96 -7.76 15.97
N GLY A 271 -4.32 -8.52 17.01
CA GLY A 271 -5.72 -8.84 17.34
C GLY A 271 -6.46 -9.69 16.30
N LYS A 272 -5.75 -10.39 15.41
CA LYS A 272 -6.31 -11.35 14.44
C LYS A 272 -5.60 -12.71 14.53
N PRO A 273 -6.26 -13.83 14.19
CA PRO A 273 -5.62 -15.15 14.16
C PRO A 273 -4.48 -15.18 13.14
N THR A 274 -3.26 -15.50 13.57
CA THR A 274 -2.07 -15.53 12.71
C THR A 274 -1.61 -16.94 12.32
N TYR A 275 -0.67 -17.04 11.39
CA TYR A 275 0.16 -18.23 11.14
C TYR A 275 1.60 -17.80 10.79
N THR A 276 2.59 -18.60 11.19
CA THR A 276 3.99 -18.39 10.77
C THR A 276 4.20 -18.97 9.38
N SER A 277 4.52 -18.13 8.40
CA SER A 277 4.90 -18.61 7.06
C SER A 277 6.27 -19.26 7.07
N ARG A 278 6.44 -20.31 6.25
CA ARG A 278 7.73 -20.98 6.00
C ARG A 278 8.18 -20.89 4.54
N LYS A 279 7.44 -20.13 3.72
CA LYS A 279 7.77 -19.84 2.31
C LYS A 279 8.60 -18.56 2.21
N VAL A 280 8.94 -18.16 0.99
CA VAL A 280 9.89 -17.06 0.71
C VAL A 280 9.53 -15.75 1.43
N LEU A 281 8.26 -15.33 1.44
CA LEU A 281 7.85 -14.08 2.10
C LEU A 281 8.05 -14.13 3.63
N GLY A 282 7.75 -15.26 4.27
CA GLY A 282 8.05 -15.47 5.69
C GLY A 282 9.54 -15.40 5.99
N ARG A 283 10.35 -16.14 5.24
CA ARG A 283 11.82 -16.18 5.45
C ARG A 283 12.48 -14.82 5.24
N LEU A 284 12.13 -14.11 4.16
CA LEU A 284 12.62 -12.74 3.91
C LEU A 284 12.19 -11.78 5.03
N TYR A 285 10.96 -11.88 5.50
CA TYR A 285 10.49 -11.06 6.61
C TYR A 285 11.26 -11.37 7.91
N ASP A 286 11.52 -12.64 8.22
CA ASP A 286 12.21 -13.04 9.45
C ASP A 286 13.69 -12.65 9.43
N GLU A 287 14.38 -12.79 8.29
CA GLU A 287 15.79 -12.44 8.10
C GLU A 287 16.06 -10.93 8.18
N VAL A 288 15.13 -10.09 7.67
CA VAL A 288 15.34 -8.64 7.57
C VAL A 288 15.05 -7.96 8.91
N GLN A 289 16.09 -7.52 9.60
CA GLN A 289 16.00 -6.80 10.87
C GLN A 289 15.51 -5.35 10.66
N ARG A 290 14.71 -4.81 11.61
CA ARG A 290 14.33 -3.39 11.61
C ARG A 290 15.51 -2.56 12.11
N VAL A 291 16.07 -1.70 11.26
CA VAL A 291 17.18 -0.80 11.63
C VAL A 291 16.61 0.49 12.25
N PRO A 292 16.96 0.86 13.50
CA PRO A 292 16.48 2.08 14.13
C PRO A 292 17.10 3.33 13.49
N PHE A 293 16.30 4.39 13.37
CA PHE A 293 16.76 5.68 12.87
C PHE A 293 17.34 6.53 14.01
N LEU A 294 18.66 6.76 13.96
CA LEU A 294 19.40 7.54 14.94
C LEU A 294 20.00 8.80 14.28
N PRO A 295 19.45 10.01 14.51
CA PRO A 295 20.00 11.25 13.96
C PRO A 295 21.45 11.53 14.39
N ALA A 296 22.17 12.30 13.58
CA ALA A 296 23.60 12.58 13.74
C ALA A 296 23.86 13.89 14.52
N TRP A 297 23.11 14.16 15.59
CA TRP A 297 23.23 15.35 16.46
C TRP A 297 24.58 15.48 17.20
N ASP A 298 25.44 14.46 17.08
CA ASP A 298 26.80 14.40 17.60
C ASP A 298 27.85 14.89 16.60
N GLN A 299 27.52 14.92 15.30
CA GLN A 299 28.48 15.22 14.22
C GLN A 299 28.72 16.73 14.03
N PRO A 300 29.90 17.14 13.52
CA PRO A 300 30.25 18.55 13.36
C PRO A 300 29.55 19.18 12.15
N PHE A 301 28.78 20.25 12.39
CA PHE A 301 28.29 21.15 11.32
C PHE A 301 29.44 21.70 10.46
N ASP A 302 29.21 21.79 9.16
CA ASP A 302 30.21 22.01 8.12
C ASP A 302 30.92 23.37 8.27
N THR A 303 32.23 23.30 8.54
CA THR A 303 33.08 24.48 8.73
C THR A 303 33.21 25.33 7.45
N ARG A 304 33.02 24.73 6.27
CA ARG A 304 33.06 25.44 4.97
C ARG A 304 31.95 26.49 4.86
N ILE A 305 30.81 26.27 5.52
CA ILE A 305 29.68 27.20 5.56
C ILE A 305 29.84 28.15 6.76
N LEU A 306 30.13 27.61 7.95
CA LEU A 306 30.27 28.39 9.18
C LEU A 306 31.40 29.44 9.14
N SER A 307 32.41 29.26 8.28
CA SER A 307 33.50 30.22 8.08
C SER A 307 33.42 30.95 6.74
N ALA A 308 32.30 30.91 6.01
CA ALA A 308 32.19 31.50 4.68
C ALA A 308 32.03 33.03 4.69
N TYR A 309 31.40 33.57 5.73
CA TYR A 309 31.05 34.98 5.87
C TYR A 309 31.37 35.49 7.28
N GLN A 310 31.57 36.79 7.41
CA GLN A 310 31.41 37.49 8.68
C GLN A 310 29.93 37.85 8.79
N LEU A 311 29.29 37.39 9.87
CA LEU A 311 27.86 37.58 10.12
C LEU A 311 27.71 38.60 11.25
N ASP A 312 26.74 39.51 11.12
CA ASP A 312 26.35 40.42 12.20
C ASP A 312 25.19 39.85 13.04
N ASP A 313 25.02 40.39 14.25
CA ASP A 313 24.01 39.92 15.20
C ASP A 313 22.57 40.14 14.69
N THR A 314 22.35 41.17 13.87
CA THR A 314 21.05 41.45 13.23
C THR A 314 20.63 40.34 12.27
N LEU A 315 21.53 39.91 11.39
CA LEU A 315 21.31 38.83 10.43
C LEU A 315 21.11 37.47 11.11
N LEU A 316 21.77 37.25 12.25
CA LEU A 316 21.58 36.06 13.10
C LEU A 316 20.21 36.06 13.80
N GLU A 317 19.69 37.22 14.22
CA GLU A 317 18.38 37.31 14.86
C GLU A 317 17.22 37.27 13.84
N ASP A 318 17.37 37.93 12.68
CA ASP A 318 16.42 37.77 11.54
C ASP A 318 16.30 36.31 11.11
N ALA A 319 17.41 35.57 11.05
CA ALA A 319 17.41 34.15 10.77
C ALA A 319 16.76 33.31 11.90
N ARG A 320 16.86 33.75 13.16
CA ARG A 320 16.18 33.12 14.32
C ARG A 320 14.67 33.30 14.26
N GLU A 321 14.19 34.51 13.98
CA GLU A 321 12.75 34.80 13.88
C GLU A 321 12.07 33.88 12.86
N ILE A 322 12.64 33.73 11.66
CA ILE A 322 12.10 32.81 10.64
C ILE A 322 12.23 31.35 11.09
N LYS A 323 13.34 30.97 11.76
CA LYS A 323 13.51 29.59 12.26
C LYS A 323 12.40 29.19 13.23
N VAL A 324 11.98 30.08 14.14
CA VAL A 324 10.88 29.80 15.07
C VAL A 324 9.58 29.48 14.30
N LEU A 325 9.23 30.30 13.31
CA LEU A 325 8.04 30.09 12.47
C LEU A 325 8.14 28.79 11.65
N TYR A 326 9.32 28.46 11.14
CA TYR A 326 9.58 27.22 10.41
C TYR A 326 9.44 25.99 11.30
N ASP A 327 10.10 25.99 12.47
CA ASP A 327 10.05 24.92 13.45
C ASP A 327 8.60 24.67 13.94
N GLU A 328 7.82 25.72 14.20
CA GLU A 328 6.38 25.60 14.50
C GLU A 328 5.57 24.97 13.36
N ALA A 329 5.82 25.40 12.12
CA ALA A 329 5.14 24.86 10.96
C ALA A 329 5.48 23.37 10.72
N VAL A 330 6.74 22.96 10.92
CA VAL A 330 7.16 21.55 10.87
C VAL A 330 6.49 20.74 11.97
N ARG A 331 6.47 21.22 13.23
CA ARG A 331 5.79 20.52 14.34
C ARG A 331 4.29 20.33 14.07
N ARG A 332 3.63 21.30 13.41
CA ARG A 332 2.21 21.18 13.03
C ARG A 332 1.96 20.07 12.02
N ILE A 333 2.81 19.94 10.99
CA ILE A 333 2.71 18.88 9.99
C ILE A 333 3.03 17.50 10.61
N MET A 334 4.04 17.43 11.49
CA MET A 334 4.37 16.23 12.26
C MET A 334 3.18 15.74 13.09
N ALA A 335 2.56 16.63 13.88
CA ALA A 335 1.39 16.30 14.68
C ALA A 335 0.18 15.87 13.83
N GLN A 336 -0.07 16.54 12.69
CA GLN A 336 -1.20 16.23 11.80
C GLN A 336 -1.12 14.84 11.16
N HIS A 337 0.07 14.27 11.00
CA HIS A 337 0.28 12.97 10.34
C HIS A 337 0.92 11.89 11.24
N SER A 338 1.06 12.18 12.54
CA SER A 338 1.73 11.32 13.52
C SER A 338 3.17 10.94 13.13
N ILE A 339 3.89 11.85 12.48
CA ILE A 339 5.28 11.67 12.02
C ILE A 339 6.24 12.15 13.11
N GLN A 340 7.24 11.33 13.47
CA GLN A 340 8.09 11.57 14.64
C GLN A 340 9.26 12.53 14.40
N SER A 341 9.69 12.74 13.14
CA SER A 341 10.89 13.54 12.87
C SER A 341 10.80 14.52 11.70
N GLU A 342 11.51 15.64 11.83
CA GLU A 342 11.71 16.62 10.76
C GLU A 342 12.38 16.02 9.49
N PHE A 343 13.15 14.96 9.65
CA PHE A 343 13.88 14.31 8.56
C PHE A 343 12.91 13.56 7.66
N GLU A 344 11.92 12.88 8.23
CA GLU A 344 10.81 12.25 7.50
C GLU A 344 10.01 13.29 6.72
N ILE A 345 9.68 14.43 7.35
CA ILE A 345 9.02 15.56 6.67
C ILE A 345 9.87 16.08 5.51
N TRP A 346 11.16 16.38 5.72
CA TRP A 346 11.99 16.97 4.66
C TRP A 346 12.31 16.01 3.52
N THR A 347 12.48 14.70 3.81
CA THR A 347 12.87 13.67 2.82
C THR A 347 11.69 12.96 2.15
N THR A 348 10.51 12.96 2.79
CA THR A 348 9.35 12.08 2.56
C THR A 348 9.63 10.57 2.74
N PHE A 349 10.66 10.19 3.51
CA PHE A 349 11.01 8.79 3.81
C PHE A 349 10.35 8.29 5.11
N ILE A 350 9.02 8.15 5.11
CA ILE A 350 8.21 7.96 6.32
C ILE A 350 8.39 6.57 6.96
N LEU A 351 8.75 6.53 8.25
CA LEU A 351 8.88 5.32 9.05
C LEU A 351 7.56 4.95 9.74
N GLY A 352 6.78 5.92 10.21
CA GLY A 352 5.47 5.70 10.84
C GLY A 352 4.49 6.86 10.57
N HIS A 353 3.19 6.53 10.57
CA HIS A 353 2.07 7.47 10.46
C HIS A 353 0.77 6.80 10.95
N SER A 354 -0.32 7.56 11.04
CA SER A 354 -1.66 7.01 11.33
C SER A 354 -2.11 6.03 10.23
N GLN A 355 -2.74 4.90 10.62
CA GLN A 355 -3.12 3.82 9.67
C GLN A 355 -4.34 4.16 8.79
N GLU A 356 -4.88 5.39 8.87
CA GLU A 356 -6.04 5.84 8.09
C GLU A 356 -5.66 6.23 6.65
N ASP A 357 -4.42 6.68 6.43
CA ASP A 357 -3.88 6.97 5.10
C ASP A 357 -3.11 5.78 4.51
N ASN A 358 -3.20 5.63 3.19
CA ASN A 358 -2.33 4.74 2.42
C ASN A 358 -0.95 5.39 2.22
N ASP A 359 0.13 4.64 2.49
CA ASP A 359 1.54 5.04 2.37
C ASP A 359 1.83 5.93 1.15
N TYR A 360 1.29 5.57 -0.02
CA TYR A 360 1.48 6.27 -1.29
C TYR A 360 0.79 7.65 -1.29
N LYS A 361 -0.49 7.68 -0.90
CA LYS A 361 -1.30 8.91 -0.86
C LYS A 361 -0.77 9.90 0.17
N LEU A 362 -0.28 9.39 1.31
CA LEU A 362 0.41 10.21 2.30
C LEU A 362 1.67 10.84 1.72
N ALA A 363 2.53 10.06 1.05
CA ALA A 363 3.78 10.55 0.49
C ALA A 363 3.54 11.64 -0.59
N GLU A 364 2.53 11.47 -1.44
CA GLU A 364 2.11 12.47 -2.44
C GLU A 364 1.63 13.78 -1.78
N ARG A 365 0.61 13.70 -0.89
CA ARG A 365 0.05 14.84 -0.17
C ARG A 365 1.07 15.58 0.71
N LEU A 366 1.96 14.82 1.35
CA LEU A 366 3.05 15.39 2.14
C LEU A 366 4.08 16.08 1.25
N GLY A 367 4.36 15.54 0.05
CA GLY A 367 5.21 16.20 -0.95
C GLY A 367 4.72 17.60 -1.34
N GLU A 368 3.42 17.76 -1.59
CA GLU A 368 2.80 19.08 -1.86
C GLU A 368 2.91 20.01 -0.64
N THR A 369 2.61 19.48 0.55
CA THR A 369 2.66 20.22 1.83
C THR A 369 4.08 20.72 2.13
N VAL A 370 5.09 19.88 1.93
CA VAL A 370 6.51 20.17 2.16
C VAL A 370 7.06 21.14 1.11
N THR A 371 6.61 21.06 -0.14
CA THR A 371 6.93 22.07 -1.16
C THR A 371 6.34 23.43 -0.78
N THR A 372 5.10 23.48 -0.31
CA THR A 372 4.43 24.71 0.15
C THR A 372 5.13 25.31 1.38
N LEU A 373 5.49 24.47 2.35
CA LEU A 373 6.29 24.85 3.53
C LEU A 373 7.62 25.50 3.11
N LYS A 374 8.34 24.88 2.17
CA LYS A 374 9.64 25.37 1.69
C LYS A 374 9.47 26.71 0.96
N GLN A 375 8.51 26.85 0.06
CA GLN A 375 8.26 28.10 -0.68
C GLN A 375 7.95 29.28 0.27
N ARG A 376 6.98 29.11 1.19
CA ARG A 376 6.60 30.15 2.16
C ARG A 376 7.77 30.65 3.01
N HIS A 377 8.65 29.77 3.47
CA HIS A 377 9.77 30.18 4.31
C HIS A 377 10.96 30.71 3.49
N GLN A 378 11.14 30.27 2.24
CA GLN A 378 12.06 30.93 1.31
C GLN A 378 11.62 32.38 1.03
N GLU A 379 10.32 32.63 0.88
CA GLU A 379 9.76 33.98 0.66
C GLU A 379 10.04 34.92 1.84
N LEU A 380 9.80 34.47 3.08
CA LEU A 380 10.19 35.21 4.30
C LEU A 380 11.71 35.48 4.36
N CYS A 381 12.54 34.53 3.91
CA CYS A 381 13.99 34.73 3.86
C CYS A 381 14.39 35.77 2.81
N TYR A 382 13.75 35.80 1.63
CA TYR A 382 14.01 36.85 0.63
C TYR A 382 13.62 38.24 1.16
N GLU A 383 12.45 38.35 1.81
CA GLU A 383 11.96 39.60 2.41
C GLU A 383 12.92 40.14 3.48
N LYS A 384 13.26 39.33 4.49
CA LYS A 384 14.20 39.70 5.55
C LYS A 384 15.61 40.00 5.01
N ALA A 385 16.07 39.26 4.00
CA ALA A 385 17.35 39.55 3.34
C ALA A 385 17.31 40.81 2.45
N GLY A 386 16.16 41.45 2.21
CA GLY A 386 16.05 42.64 1.37
C GLY A 386 16.17 42.37 -0.14
N THR A 387 15.59 41.27 -0.61
CA THR A 387 15.48 40.92 -2.04
C THR A 387 14.13 40.23 -2.33
N THR A 388 13.98 39.66 -3.53
CA THR A 388 12.74 39.00 -3.98
C THR A 388 13.01 37.61 -4.54
N ALA A 389 11.97 36.79 -4.65
CA ALA A 389 12.04 35.46 -5.25
C ALA A 389 12.42 35.47 -6.76
N GLN A 390 12.37 36.63 -7.40
CA GLN A 390 12.76 36.90 -8.79
C GLN A 390 14.20 37.38 -8.90
N GLU A 391 14.65 38.28 -8.02
CA GLU A 391 16.02 38.82 -8.00
C GLU A 391 17.05 37.84 -7.44
N ARG A 392 16.74 37.24 -6.27
CA ARG A 392 17.62 36.32 -5.52
C ARG A 392 19.06 36.83 -5.35
N ASP A 393 19.19 38.09 -4.96
CA ASP A 393 20.49 38.78 -4.85
C ASP A 393 21.48 38.01 -3.96
N TRP A 394 22.50 37.41 -4.59
CA TRP A 394 23.48 36.56 -3.90
C TRP A 394 24.32 37.31 -2.86
N ALA A 395 24.52 38.62 -3.04
CA ALA A 395 25.27 39.42 -2.07
C ALA A 395 24.55 39.51 -0.71
N LYS A 396 23.22 39.34 -0.71
CA LYS A 396 22.37 39.32 0.49
C LYS A 396 22.06 37.88 0.93
N MET A 397 21.66 37.02 -0.02
CA MET A 397 21.25 35.64 0.28
C MET A 397 22.40 34.74 0.75
N GLY A 398 23.62 34.91 0.24
CA GLY A 398 24.78 34.13 0.69
C GLY A 398 25.04 34.26 2.19
N PRO A 399 25.22 35.50 2.71
CA PRO A 399 25.28 35.77 4.15
C PRO A 399 24.05 35.27 4.91
N PHE A 400 22.83 35.55 4.42
CA PHE A 400 21.59 35.18 5.13
C PHE A 400 21.48 33.65 5.33
N ILE A 401 21.78 32.87 4.29
CA ILE A 401 21.74 31.39 4.35
C ILE A 401 22.84 30.84 5.26
N ALA A 402 24.02 31.49 5.30
CA ALA A 402 25.06 31.17 6.28
C ALA A 402 24.64 31.52 7.72
N ALA A 403 23.85 32.57 7.94
CA ALA A 403 23.23 32.88 9.24
C ALA A 403 22.20 31.83 9.65
N MET A 404 21.28 31.42 8.75
CA MET A 404 20.34 30.31 8.99
C MET A 404 21.07 29.02 9.44
N TYR A 405 22.17 28.68 8.76
CA TYR A 405 23.00 27.52 9.10
C TYR A 405 23.71 27.69 10.45
N THR A 406 24.22 28.90 10.74
CA THR A 406 24.94 29.20 11.98
C THR A 406 24.03 29.21 13.21
N VAL A 407 22.84 29.79 13.13
CA VAL A 407 21.81 29.75 14.18
C VAL A 407 21.46 28.30 14.51
N THR A 408 21.14 27.51 13.48
CA THR A 408 20.80 26.09 13.58
C THR A 408 21.93 25.27 14.21
N ALA A 409 23.17 25.48 13.77
CA ALA A 409 24.35 24.82 14.32
C ALA A 409 24.57 25.16 15.79
N ASN A 410 24.36 26.42 16.19
CA ASN A 410 24.55 26.86 17.56
C ASN A 410 23.48 26.30 18.52
N GLU A 411 22.22 26.26 18.09
CA GLU A 411 21.12 25.66 18.87
C GLU A 411 21.34 24.16 19.10
N VAL A 412 21.66 23.40 18.05
CA VAL A 412 21.90 21.95 18.16
C VAL A 412 23.16 21.65 18.97
N ARG A 413 24.24 22.45 18.84
CA ARG A 413 25.43 22.33 19.70
C ARG A 413 25.11 22.63 21.17
N ALA A 414 24.30 23.64 21.45
CA ALA A 414 23.91 23.98 22.83
C ALA A 414 23.08 22.86 23.47
N ALA A 415 22.09 22.31 22.75
CA ALA A 415 21.30 21.16 23.20
C ALA A 415 22.16 19.89 23.35
N SER A 416 22.95 19.53 22.34
CA SER A 416 23.84 18.35 22.37
C SER A 416 24.86 18.44 23.52
N LYS A 417 25.35 19.64 23.86
CA LYS A 417 26.17 19.87 25.06
C LYS A 417 25.36 19.66 26.35
N ALA A 418 24.21 20.31 26.50
CA ALA A 418 23.37 20.23 27.70
C ALA A 418 22.89 18.79 28.00
N ASN A 419 22.65 17.98 26.97
CA ASN A 419 22.31 16.57 27.09
C ASN A 419 23.48 15.74 27.66
N LYS A 420 24.71 16.07 27.24
CA LYS A 420 25.96 15.40 27.61
C LYS A 420 26.59 15.92 28.92
N GLU A 421 25.96 16.88 29.60
CA GLU A 421 26.41 17.29 30.94
C GLU A 421 26.23 16.13 31.92
N ILE A 422 27.31 15.69 32.57
CA ILE A 422 27.24 14.54 33.49
C ILE A 422 26.61 14.97 34.82
N ARG A 423 25.63 14.18 35.28
CA ARG A 423 24.98 14.34 36.59
C ARG A 423 25.24 13.11 37.45
N LEU A 424 25.39 13.33 38.76
CA LEU A 424 25.50 12.27 39.74
C LEU A 424 24.09 11.83 40.16
N VAL A 425 23.68 10.62 39.79
CA VAL A 425 22.38 10.03 40.14
C VAL A 425 22.65 8.69 40.83
N ALA A 426 22.11 8.49 42.04
CA ALA A 426 22.36 7.29 42.87
C ALA A 426 23.85 6.91 43.10
N GLY A 427 24.79 7.86 42.90
CA GLY A 427 26.23 7.62 42.97
C GLY A 427 26.90 7.25 41.64
N GLN A 428 26.13 6.98 40.58
CA GLN A 428 26.62 6.80 39.22
C GLN A 428 26.68 8.13 38.46
N HIS A 429 27.59 8.21 37.48
CA HIS A 429 27.79 9.38 36.63
C HIS A 429 27.09 9.15 35.29
N VAL A 430 25.91 9.73 35.10
CA VAL A 430 25.07 9.55 33.92
C VAL A 430 24.90 10.85 33.13
N PRO A 431 24.68 10.83 31.81
CA PRO A 431 24.30 12.03 31.04
C PRO A 431 23.02 12.66 31.58
N ALA A 432 22.91 14.00 31.55
CA ALA A 432 21.77 14.74 32.09
C ALA A 432 20.43 14.38 31.46
N ARG A 433 20.44 13.98 30.18
CA ARG A 433 19.31 13.40 29.42
C ARG A 433 19.82 12.80 28.11
N GLN A 434 19.20 11.72 27.65
CA GLN A 434 19.40 11.20 26.30
C GLN A 434 18.86 12.20 25.25
N SER A 435 19.47 12.26 24.07
CA SER A 435 18.95 13.07 22.96
C SER A 435 17.73 12.41 22.32
N THR A 436 16.60 13.11 22.28
CA THR A 436 15.35 12.64 21.65
C THR A 436 14.82 13.68 20.68
N PHE A 437 13.87 13.30 19.81
CA PHE A 437 13.25 14.20 18.84
C PHE A 437 12.54 15.40 19.50
N ASP A 438 12.03 15.24 20.72
CA ASP A 438 11.36 16.30 21.49
C ASP A 438 12.32 17.31 22.11
N ASN A 439 13.57 16.90 22.40
CA ASN A 439 14.52 17.70 23.19
C ASN A 439 15.69 18.29 22.39
N MET A 440 15.79 17.95 21.10
CA MET A 440 16.80 18.43 20.16
C MET A 440 16.21 19.45 19.16
N PRO A 441 16.84 20.62 18.94
CA PRO A 441 16.40 21.58 17.93
C PRO A 441 16.47 21.04 16.50
N PHE A 442 15.57 21.52 15.65
CA PHE A 442 15.46 21.10 14.26
C PHE A 442 16.61 21.63 13.39
N MET A 443 17.17 20.75 12.56
CA MET A 443 18.28 20.98 11.63
C MET A 443 17.84 21.32 10.19
N SER A 444 16.61 21.03 9.80
CA SER A 444 16.11 21.12 8.42
C SER A 444 15.93 22.54 7.86
N PHE A 445 15.88 23.56 8.71
CA PHE A 445 15.63 24.96 8.33
C PHE A 445 16.54 25.53 7.22
N PRO A 446 17.89 25.54 7.35
CA PRO A 446 18.77 26.01 6.28
C PRO A 446 18.64 25.16 4.99
N TRP A 447 18.24 23.88 5.12
CA TRP A 447 18.06 22.95 4.00
C TRP A 447 16.77 23.17 3.21
N ILE A 448 16.06 24.29 3.41
CA ILE A 448 15.17 24.84 2.37
C ILE A 448 15.98 25.44 1.20
N PHE A 449 17.28 25.71 1.36
CA PHE A 449 18.20 26.22 0.33
C PHE A 449 19.40 25.27 0.07
N PRO A 450 19.17 24.00 -0.33
CA PRO A 450 20.24 22.99 -0.41
C PRO A 450 21.29 23.28 -1.50
N ARG A 451 20.90 23.94 -2.61
CA ARG A 451 21.81 24.27 -3.72
C ARG A 451 22.72 25.42 -3.36
N GLU A 452 22.18 26.40 -2.67
CA GLU A 452 22.84 27.60 -2.20
C GLU A 452 23.86 27.25 -1.10
N LEU A 453 23.49 26.37 -0.15
CA LEU A 453 24.45 25.78 0.81
C LEU A 453 25.60 25.07 0.08
N GLY A 454 25.29 24.29 -0.97
CA GLY A 454 26.29 23.66 -1.83
C GLY A 454 27.21 24.66 -2.55
N HIS A 455 26.67 25.79 -3.00
CA HIS A 455 27.44 26.89 -3.59
C HIS A 455 28.37 27.56 -2.57
N ILE A 456 27.90 27.84 -1.35
CA ILE A 456 28.71 28.37 -0.25
C ILE A 456 29.84 27.38 0.10
N ALA A 457 29.50 26.11 0.32
CA ALA A 457 30.46 25.05 0.68
C ALA A 457 31.52 24.77 -0.40
N LYS A 458 31.23 25.08 -1.67
CA LYS A 458 32.17 25.05 -2.81
C LYS A 458 32.82 26.40 -3.14
N ARG A 459 32.50 27.47 -2.40
CA ARG A 459 32.92 28.86 -2.68
C ARG A 459 32.62 29.31 -4.12
N ARG A 460 31.45 28.94 -4.64
CA ARG A 460 30.95 29.31 -5.97
C ARG A 460 29.92 30.43 -5.87
N VAL A 461 29.96 31.36 -6.82
CA VAL A 461 28.90 32.35 -7.02
C VAL A 461 27.91 31.81 -8.06
N PRO A 462 26.59 31.86 -7.81
CA PRO A 462 25.58 31.51 -8.81
C PRO A 462 25.82 32.25 -10.13
N GLY A 463 25.82 31.52 -11.24
CA GLY A 463 26.03 32.08 -12.58
C GLY A 463 27.47 32.03 -13.11
N SER A 464 28.49 31.77 -12.28
CA SER A 464 29.83 31.43 -12.81
C SER A 464 29.80 30.00 -13.39
N SER A 465 30.12 29.86 -14.68
CA SER A 465 29.55 28.79 -15.51
C SER A 465 30.37 27.49 -15.60
N SER A 466 29.66 26.37 -15.47
CA SER A 466 29.88 25.15 -16.25
C SER A 466 28.63 24.27 -16.19
N VAL A 467 28.17 23.73 -17.32
CA VAL A 467 26.90 22.98 -17.42
C VAL A 467 27.13 21.49 -17.09
N SER A 468 26.64 21.05 -15.94
CA SER A 468 26.15 19.66 -15.70
C SER A 468 25.47 19.56 -14.33
N GLY A 469 24.35 20.28 -14.17
CA GLY A 469 23.42 20.09 -13.08
C GLY A 469 22.04 19.87 -13.68
N TYR A 470 21.34 18.80 -13.29
CA TYR A 470 19.99 18.56 -13.79
C TYR A 470 19.13 19.76 -13.39
N GLN A 471 18.55 20.46 -14.37
CA GLN A 471 17.46 21.38 -14.08
C GLN A 471 16.35 20.53 -13.48
N GLY A 472 16.19 20.60 -12.17
CA GLY A 472 15.27 19.75 -11.45
C GLY A 472 13.90 19.99 -12.03
N SER A 473 13.31 18.96 -12.63
CA SER A 473 12.00 19.09 -13.24
C SER A 473 10.99 19.45 -12.15
N THR A 474 10.67 20.74 -12.09
CA THR A 474 9.26 21.12 -12.23
C THR A 474 8.75 20.36 -13.46
N VAL A 475 8.24 19.15 -13.24
CA VAL A 475 7.34 18.52 -14.20
C VAL A 475 6.31 19.58 -14.49
N SER A 476 6.18 19.97 -15.77
CA SER A 476 5.07 20.82 -16.17
C SER A 476 3.82 19.97 -15.93
N GLY A 477 3.20 20.19 -14.77
CA GLY A 477 2.05 19.40 -14.35
C GLY A 477 1.00 19.49 -15.44
N ARG A 478 0.67 18.36 -16.07
CA ARG A 478 -0.37 18.25 -17.11
C ARG A 478 -1.55 19.08 -16.64
N SER A 479 -1.92 20.12 -17.41
CA SER A 479 -2.61 21.32 -16.90
C SER A 479 -4.03 21.09 -16.36
N THR A 480 -4.13 20.44 -15.21
CA THR A 480 -5.35 20.21 -14.43
C THR A 480 -5.62 21.34 -13.44
N THR A 481 -4.59 22.11 -13.06
CA THR A 481 -4.68 23.32 -12.24
C THR A 481 -5.66 24.34 -12.81
N THR A 482 -5.71 24.52 -14.14
CA THR A 482 -6.69 25.43 -14.78
C THR A 482 -8.14 25.00 -14.56
N LYS A 483 -8.41 23.68 -14.43
CA LYS A 483 -9.74 23.18 -14.08
C LYS A 483 -10.01 23.22 -12.56
N LYS A 484 -9.04 22.83 -11.73
CA LYS A 484 -9.21 22.85 -10.25
C LYS A 484 -9.32 24.26 -9.66
N GLN A 485 -8.52 25.24 -10.11
CA GLN A 485 -8.63 26.62 -9.61
C GLN A 485 -9.95 27.29 -10.00
N GLN A 486 -10.51 26.94 -11.17
CA GLN A 486 -11.82 27.45 -11.59
C GLN A 486 -12.97 26.83 -10.76
N GLN A 487 -12.76 25.65 -10.17
CA GLN A 487 -13.71 24.98 -9.29
C GLN A 487 -13.58 25.46 -7.82
N GLN A 488 -12.36 25.68 -7.31
CA GLN A 488 -12.15 26.23 -5.95
C GLN A 488 -12.59 27.69 -5.81
N ARG A 489 -12.43 28.53 -6.85
CA ARG A 489 -12.93 29.92 -6.81
C ARG A 489 -14.46 30.06 -6.76
N GLY A 490 -15.21 28.98 -6.92
CA GLY A 490 -16.67 28.94 -6.68
C GLY A 490 -17.07 28.60 -5.25
N LEU A 491 -16.12 28.41 -4.32
CA LEU A 491 -16.35 27.97 -2.94
C LEU A 491 -15.88 28.99 -1.88
N GLU A 492 -15.34 30.14 -2.29
CA GLU A 492 -14.95 31.25 -1.40
C GLU A 492 -15.89 32.46 -1.49
N SER A 493 -16.89 32.43 -2.38
CA SER A 493 -18.04 33.33 -2.36
C SER A 493 -19.04 32.86 -1.31
N GLY A 494 -19.21 33.65 -0.25
CA GLY A 494 -20.13 33.37 0.87
C GLY A 494 -21.62 33.54 0.55
N ASP A 495 -22.04 33.19 -0.66
CA ASP A 495 -23.44 33.05 -1.02
C ASP A 495 -24.00 31.75 -0.41
N PRO A 496 -25.25 31.73 0.07
CA PRO A 496 -25.86 30.50 0.57
C PRO A 496 -25.98 29.49 -0.57
N LEU A 497 -25.48 28.27 -0.34
CA LEU A 497 -25.64 27.16 -1.28
C LEU A 497 -27.14 26.99 -1.60
N GLU A 498 -27.50 27.04 -2.89
CA GLU A 498 -28.84 26.64 -3.30
C GLU A 498 -29.06 25.17 -2.91
N PRO A 499 -30.23 24.81 -2.33
CA PRO A 499 -30.50 23.42 -1.95
C PRO A 499 -30.40 22.54 -3.20
N LEU A 500 -29.75 21.38 -3.06
CA LEU A 500 -29.60 20.43 -4.16
C LEU A 500 -30.97 20.09 -4.76
N PRO A 501 -31.12 20.08 -6.09
CA PRO A 501 -32.40 19.78 -6.71
C PRO A 501 -32.85 18.36 -6.33
N GLU A 502 -34.13 18.24 -5.97
CA GLU A 502 -34.76 16.99 -5.54
C GLU A 502 -34.46 15.84 -6.52
N VAL A 503 -33.69 14.86 -6.06
CA VAL A 503 -33.34 13.70 -6.89
C VAL A 503 -34.45 12.68 -6.75
N THR A 504 -35.24 12.51 -7.81
CA THR A 504 -36.17 11.38 -7.90
C THR A 504 -35.39 10.11 -8.19
N ILE A 505 -35.48 9.10 -7.32
CA ILE A 505 -34.90 7.77 -7.52
C ILE A 505 -36.04 6.75 -7.49
N GLY A 506 -36.14 5.89 -8.52
CA GLY A 506 -37.18 4.85 -8.57
C GLY A 506 -38.64 5.35 -8.61
N GLY A 507 -38.85 6.65 -8.79
CA GLY A 507 -40.15 7.33 -8.73
C GLY A 507 -40.45 8.08 -7.42
N GLU A 508 -39.58 7.99 -6.42
CA GLU A 508 -39.70 8.66 -5.11
C GLU A 508 -38.69 9.80 -5.01
N VAL A 509 -39.07 10.94 -4.41
CA VAL A 509 -38.15 12.05 -4.14
C VAL A 509 -37.28 11.71 -2.93
N VAL A 510 -35.96 11.85 -3.08
CA VAL A 510 -34.98 11.55 -2.03
C VAL A 510 -34.35 12.84 -1.49
N HIS A 511 -34.23 12.92 -0.17
CA HIS A 511 -33.65 14.04 0.57
C HIS A 511 -32.33 13.67 1.26
N GLU A 512 -31.57 14.68 1.70
CA GLU A 512 -30.31 14.48 2.42
C GLU A 512 -30.56 13.82 3.80
N GLY A 513 -30.01 12.63 3.99
CA GLY A 513 -30.17 11.83 5.21
C GLY A 513 -31.12 10.63 5.08
N ASP A 514 -31.81 10.48 3.95
CA ASP A 514 -32.69 9.34 3.70
C ASP A 514 -31.91 8.02 3.57
N VAL A 515 -32.48 6.94 4.11
CA VAL A 515 -31.91 5.59 4.04
C VAL A 515 -32.52 4.84 2.87
N LEU A 516 -31.71 4.37 1.92
CA LEU A 516 -32.18 3.68 0.73
C LEU A 516 -32.15 2.15 0.89
N ASP A 517 -33.26 1.48 0.56
CA ASP A 517 -33.28 0.03 0.39
C ASP A 517 -32.67 -0.35 -0.96
N VAL A 518 -31.44 -0.88 -0.91
CA VAL A 518 -30.70 -1.31 -2.10
C VAL A 518 -31.06 -2.75 -2.51
N GLN A 519 -31.69 -3.55 -1.65
CA GLN A 519 -32.13 -4.92 -1.96
C GLN A 519 -33.49 -4.93 -2.66
N ALA A 520 -34.40 -4.02 -2.30
CA ALA A 520 -35.71 -3.85 -2.92
C ALA A 520 -35.72 -2.94 -4.17
N GLY A 521 -34.55 -2.48 -4.64
CA GLY A 521 -34.40 -1.78 -5.92
C GLY A 521 -34.32 -0.25 -5.86
N LEU A 522 -33.64 0.30 -4.86
CA LEU A 522 -33.44 1.74 -4.61
C LEU A 522 -34.75 2.50 -4.40
N ARG A 523 -35.29 2.38 -3.18
CA ARG A 523 -36.40 3.18 -2.66
C ARG A 523 -36.08 3.78 -1.30
N VAL A 524 -36.80 4.81 -0.88
CA VAL A 524 -36.63 5.40 0.46
C VAL A 524 -37.27 4.48 1.50
N MET A 525 -36.50 4.03 2.49
CA MET A 525 -37.02 3.24 3.59
C MET A 525 -37.90 4.11 4.49
N SER A 526 -39.13 3.66 4.78
CA SER A 526 -39.93 4.34 5.80
C SER A 526 -39.38 4.02 7.19
N SER A 527 -39.66 4.89 8.16
CA SER A 527 -39.31 4.67 9.56
C SER A 527 -40.04 3.48 10.21
N GLN A 528 -40.95 2.80 9.50
CA GLN A 528 -41.58 1.55 9.94
C GLN A 528 -40.80 0.30 9.48
N ASP A 529 -40.13 0.36 8.32
CA ASP A 529 -39.38 -0.78 7.75
C ASP A 529 -38.08 -1.10 8.52
N PHE A 530 -37.55 -0.12 9.25
CA PHE A 530 -36.39 -0.28 10.13
C PHE A 530 -36.57 -1.38 11.19
N GLY A 531 -37.81 -1.59 11.67
CA GLY A 531 -38.09 -2.57 12.73
C GLY A 531 -37.96 -4.03 12.28
N THR A 532 -38.43 -4.34 11.07
CA THR A 532 -38.40 -5.70 10.50
C THR A 532 -37.01 -6.06 9.99
N ALA A 533 -36.33 -5.15 9.29
CA ALA A 533 -34.97 -5.38 8.81
C ALA A 533 -33.96 -5.61 9.95
N SER A 534 -34.03 -4.78 11.01
CA SER A 534 -33.18 -4.91 12.20
C SER A 534 -33.37 -6.24 12.92
N ALA A 535 -34.63 -6.67 13.11
CA ALA A 535 -34.94 -7.97 13.72
C ALA A 535 -34.38 -9.16 12.92
N SER A 536 -34.46 -9.11 11.58
CA SER A 536 -33.90 -10.16 10.71
C SER A 536 -32.38 -10.25 10.78
N LEU A 537 -31.68 -9.11 10.75
CA LEU A 537 -30.21 -9.04 10.85
C LEU A 537 -29.69 -9.52 12.22
N LEU A 538 -30.43 -9.26 13.30
CA LEU A 538 -30.07 -9.76 14.64
C LEU A 538 -30.31 -11.26 14.80
N LEU A 539 -31.26 -11.86 14.06
CA LEU A 539 -31.56 -13.29 14.16
C LEU A 539 -30.53 -14.16 13.42
N GLU A 540 -29.99 -13.71 12.28
CA GLU A 540 -28.85 -14.39 11.62
C GLU A 540 -27.55 -14.37 12.45
N ALA A 541 -27.42 -13.42 13.40
CA ALA A 541 -26.23 -13.28 14.22
C ALA A 541 -26.16 -14.25 15.42
N ALA A 542 -27.21 -15.04 15.69
CA ALA A 542 -27.36 -15.80 16.93
C ALA A 542 -28.01 -17.19 16.76
N GLY A 543 -27.39 -18.11 15.98
CA GLY A 543 -27.93 -19.47 15.85
C GLY A 543 -27.09 -20.53 15.11
N GLU A 544 -26.15 -21.17 15.81
CA GLU A 544 -25.63 -22.51 15.51
C GLU A 544 -25.60 -23.30 16.84
N ALA A 545 -25.99 -24.57 17.00
CA ALA A 545 -26.64 -25.59 16.16
C ALA A 545 -27.42 -26.56 17.15
N PRO A 546 -27.91 -27.80 16.84
CA PRO A 546 -27.68 -28.71 15.70
C PRO A 546 -28.96 -29.32 15.07
N ILE A 547 -28.80 -30.48 14.40
CA ILE A 547 -29.68 -31.06 13.36
C ILE A 547 -30.60 -32.18 13.90
N SER A 548 -31.89 -32.27 13.46
CA SER A 548 -32.52 -33.51 12.90
C SER A 548 -34.05 -33.45 12.67
N VAL A 549 -34.44 -33.29 11.40
CA VAL A 549 -35.33 -34.18 10.58
C VAL A 549 -36.50 -34.99 11.21
N THR A 550 -37.66 -34.97 10.51
CA THR A 550 -38.94 -35.73 10.69
C THR A 550 -39.83 -35.37 11.90
N GLY A 551 -41.18 -35.47 11.83
CA GLY A 551 -42.07 -36.02 10.78
C GLY A 551 -43.51 -35.42 10.80
N ALA A 552 -44.44 -35.99 10.02
CA ALA A 552 -45.71 -35.35 9.61
C ALA A 552 -46.97 -35.71 10.44
N HIS A 553 -48.15 -35.24 9.96
CA HIS A 553 -49.56 -35.41 10.40
C HIS A 553 -50.18 -34.30 11.29
N VAL A 554 -51.47 -33.91 11.15
CA VAL A 554 -52.43 -33.91 10.01
C VAL A 554 -53.70 -33.06 10.36
N ASP A 555 -54.57 -32.77 9.38
CA ASP A 555 -55.95 -32.22 9.52
C ASP A 555 -56.12 -30.76 10.03
N THR A 556 -57.20 -30.00 9.75
CA THR A 556 -58.43 -30.22 8.95
C THR A 556 -59.00 -28.89 8.36
N GLY A 557 -59.84 -28.97 7.32
CA GLY A 557 -60.74 -27.88 6.85
C GLY A 557 -60.24 -27.12 5.61
N ALA A 558 -60.90 -27.08 4.43
CA ALA A 558 -62.26 -26.61 4.06
C ALA A 558 -62.35 -25.07 3.91
N ALA A 559 -62.88 -24.45 2.83
CA ALA A 559 -63.56 -24.98 1.62
C ALA A 559 -63.55 -23.96 0.43
N VAL A 560 -63.90 -24.43 -0.79
CA VAL A 560 -64.74 -23.80 -1.88
C VAL A 560 -64.63 -22.28 -2.11
N ASP A 561 -64.37 -21.71 -3.30
CA ASP A 561 -64.28 -22.18 -4.72
C ASP A 561 -63.40 -21.18 -5.54
N GLY A 562 -63.20 -21.19 -6.87
CA GLY A 562 -63.67 -22.05 -7.98
C GLY A 562 -63.79 -21.27 -9.32
N SER A 563 -63.69 -21.97 -10.48
CA SER A 563 -63.81 -21.45 -11.87
C SER A 563 -62.71 -20.46 -12.36
N GLN A 564 -62.30 -20.36 -13.64
CA GLN A 564 -62.59 -21.16 -14.86
C GLN A 564 -61.50 -20.94 -15.97
N VAL A 565 -61.24 -21.99 -16.76
CA VAL A 565 -60.89 -22.01 -18.23
C VAL A 565 -59.63 -21.31 -18.78
N GLY A 566 -58.83 -22.10 -19.54
CA GLY A 566 -57.94 -21.66 -20.64
C GLY A 566 -56.44 -21.95 -20.41
N GLY A 567 -55.69 -22.64 -21.29
CA GLY A 567 -56.02 -23.39 -22.52
C GLY A 567 -54.96 -23.21 -23.63
N ILE A 568 -54.58 -24.31 -24.33
CA ILE A 568 -53.53 -24.43 -25.39
C ILE A 568 -52.09 -24.62 -24.83
N GLY A 569 -51.21 -25.53 -25.33
CA GLY A 569 -51.44 -26.68 -26.22
C GLY A 569 -50.26 -27.12 -27.14
N SER A 570 -49.43 -28.09 -26.69
CA SER A 570 -48.46 -28.93 -27.45
C SER A 570 -47.66 -29.78 -26.42
N GLU A 571 -47.38 -31.10 -26.46
CA GLU A 571 -47.05 -32.11 -27.52
C GLU A 571 -45.69 -31.86 -28.22
N ALA A 572 -44.73 -32.79 -28.32
CA ALA A 572 -44.52 -34.16 -27.76
C ALA A 572 -42.98 -34.50 -27.83
N GLU A 573 -42.39 -35.60 -27.36
CA GLU A 573 -42.84 -36.85 -26.71
C GLU A 573 -42.34 -36.94 -25.23
N GLY A 574 -41.55 -37.87 -24.65
CA GLY A 574 -40.95 -39.18 -25.01
C GLY A 574 -39.52 -39.36 -24.42
N ALA A 575 -39.04 -40.52 -23.93
CA ALA A 575 -39.69 -41.78 -23.54
C ALA A 575 -38.88 -42.53 -22.42
N ALA A 576 -39.49 -43.57 -21.84
CA ALA A 576 -39.09 -44.56 -20.79
C ALA A 576 -37.59 -44.78 -20.40
N GLY A 577 -37.25 -45.30 -19.19
CA GLY A 577 -38.09 -45.57 -17.99
C GLY A 577 -37.62 -46.75 -17.07
N ILE A 578 -38.26 -46.85 -15.89
CA ILE A 578 -38.60 -48.08 -15.12
C ILE A 578 -37.52 -48.78 -14.21
N SER A 579 -38.03 -49.32 -13.08
CA SER A 579 -37.50 -50.37 -12.15
C SER A 579 -36.46 -50.06 -11.05
N ASP A 580 -36.99 -49.68 -9.88
CA ASP A 580 -36.73 -50.31 -8.55
C ASP A 580 -37.07 -51.85 -8.57
N PRO A 581 -36.78 -52.74 -7.57
CA PRO A 581 -37.01 -52.51 -6.12
C PRO A 581 -36.18 -53.33 -5.05
N VAL A 582 -36.45 -53.06 -3.75
CA VAL A 582 -36.55 -54.06 -2.61
C VAL A 582 -35.22 -54.69 -2.08
N ASP A 583 -35.01 -55.03 -0.78
CA ASP A 583 -35.86 -55.18 0.43
C ASP A 583 -35.04 -54.95 1.75
N ARG A 584 -35.73 -54.67 2.89
CA ARG A 584 -35.56 -55.18 4.31
C ARG A 584 -34.16 -55.41 4.98
N THR A 585 -33.95 -55.42 6.31
CA THR A 585 -34.81 -55.48 7.54
C THR A 585 -34.06 -55.10 8.85
N SER A 586 -34.83 -54.71 9.90
CA SER A 586 -34.73 -55.17 11.33
C SER A 586 -33.65 -54.72 12.35
N GLN A 587 -34.17 -54.34 13.53
CA GLN A 587 -33.71 -54.68 14.92
C GLN A 587 -32.42 -54.03 15.49
N ALA A 588 -32.28 -53.77 16.81
CA ALA A 588 -33.25 -53.72 17.94
C ALA A 588 -32.62 -53.06 19.21
N HIS A 589 -33.47 -52.67 20.19
CA HIS A 589 -33.29 -52.49 21.65
C HIS A 589 -31.89 -52.22 22.26
N SER A 590 -31.72 -51.33 23.26
CA SER A 590 -32.43 -51.42 24.56
C SER A 590 -32.43 -50.16 25.45
N ASN A 591 -33.36 -50.16 26.42
CA ASN A 591 -33.47 -49.46 27.73
C ASN A 591 -32.14 -48.92 28.33
N GLY A 592 -32.08 -47.88 29.18
CA GLY A 592 -33.09 -47.02 29.84
C GLY A 592 -32.43 -46.26 31.03
N SER A 593 -32.96 -45.14 31.57
CA SER A 593 -33.85 -45.12 32.75
C SER A 593 -34.21 -43.68 33.22
N VAL A 594 -35.30 -43.56 34.00
CA VAL A 594 -35.89 -42.39 34.71
C VAL A 594 -35.27 -42.28 36.15
N PRO A 595 -35.43 -41.23 37.02
CA PRO A 595 -36.21 -39.95 37.05
C PRO A 595 -35.33 -38.67 37.05
N GLY A 596 -35.74 -37.40 37.30
CA GLY A 596 -36.92 -36.67 37.84
C GLY A 596 -36.41 -35.37 38.52
N SER A 597 -37.18 -34.37 38.97
CA SER A 597 -38.63 -34.18 39.21
C SER A 597 -39.02 -32.68 39.36
N SER A 598 -40.33 -32.36 39.31
CA SER A 598 -41.03 -31.10 39.74
C SER A 598 -40.62 -29.75 39.11
N LEU A 599 -41.49 -28.85 38.60
CA LEU A 599 -42.89 -28.37 38.87
C LEU A 599 -43.03 -27.20 39.87
N GLY A 600 -43.73 -26.14 39.41
CA GLY A 600 -44.02 -24.86 40.08
C GLY A 600 -43.58 -23.69 39.17
N LEU A 601 -44.45 -22.91 38.49
CA LEU A 601 -45.58 -22.05 38.92
C LEU A 601 -45.19 -20.98 39.96
N ALA A 602 -45.56 -19.70 39.86
CA ALA A 602 -45.94 -18.79 38.75
C ALA A 602 -46.17 -17.37 39.34
N GLU A 603 -46.01 -16.31 38.52
CA GLU A 603 -46.44 -14.91 38.75
C GLU A 603 -45.82 -14.08 39.92
N GLY A 604 -45.36 -12.85 39.62
CA GLY A 604 -44.88 -11.87 40.61
C GLY A 604 -44.13 -10.67 40.00
N MET A 605 -44.70 -9.47 40.14
CA MET A 605 -44.24 -8.12 39.70
C MET A 605 -42.73 -7.87 39.82
N ILE A 606 -42.03 -7.37 38.79
CA ILE A 606 -41.85 -5.93 38.44
C ILE A 606 -41.40 -5.06 39.64
N GLU A 607 -40.08 -4.98 39.90
CA GLU A 607 -39.31 -3.78 40.32
C GLU A 607 -37.82 -4.12 40.63
N GLU A 608 -36.98 -4.48 39.64
CA GLU A 608 -35.54 -4.74 39.93
C GLU A 608 -34.53 -4.47 38.78
N GLY A 609 -34.92 -3.70 37.76
CA GLY A 609 -34.10 -3.51 36.54
C GLY A 609 -32.88 -2.59 36.63
N GLY A 610 -32.75 -1.79 37.70
CA GLY A 610 -31.70 -0.75 37.81
C GLY A 610 -30.35 -1.25 38.33
N ALA A 611 -30.36 -1.93 39.49
CA ALA A 611 -29.13 -2.23 40.24
C ALA A 611 -28.14 -3.13 39.48
N GLN A 612 -28.65 -4.16 38.78
CA GLN A 612 -27.81 -5.10 38.03
C GLN A 612 -27.09 -4.47 36.82
N ALA A 613 -27.53 -3.30 36.34
CA ALA A 613 -26.85 -2.57 35.27
C ALA A 613 -25.64 -1.78 35.81
N GLU A 614 -25.78 -1.14 36.97
CA GLU A 614 -24.68 -0.40 37.62
C GLU A 614 -23.62 -1.36 38.16
N GLU A 615 -24.01 -2.49 38.74
CA GLU A 615 -23.09 -3.51 39.26
C GLU A 615 -22.21 -4.09 38.13
N LYS A 616 -22.80 -4.51 37.01
CA LYS A 616 -22.05 -5.00 35.83
C LYS A 616 -21.16 -3.93 35.18
N MET A 617 -21.56 -2.66 35.23
CA MET A 617 -20.70 -1.55 34.79
C MET A 617 -19.52 -1.33 35.75
N GLY A 618 -19.72 -1.52 37.05
CA GLY A 618 -18.66 -1.49 38.06
C GLY A 618 -17.66 -2.65 37.92
N GLU A 619 -18.15 -3.88 37.67
CA GLU A 619 -17.29 -5.04 37.38
C GLU A 619 -16.47 -4.84 36.11
N ARG A 620 -17.08 -4.34 35.03
CA ARG A 620 -16.39 -4.11 33.76
C ARG A 620 -15.26 -3.09 33.88
N LYS A 621 -15.48 -1.98 34.58
CA LYS A 621 -14.43 -0.98 34.87
C LYS A 621 -13.32 -1.52 35.77
N ARG A 622 -13.62 -2.45 36.69
CA ARG A 622 -12.60 -3.15 37.48
C ARG A 622 -11.77 -4.14 36.64
N ALA A 623 -12.39 -4.79 35.65
CA ALA A 623 -11.67 -5.65 34.71
C ALA A 623 -10.74 -4.82 33.80
N GLU A 624 -11.23 -3.69 33.27
CA GLU A 624 -10.43 -2.76 32.46
C GLU A 624 -9.24 -2.20 33.25
N ALA A 625 -9.46 -1.66 34.45
CA ALA A 625 -8.38 -1.13 35.30
C ALA A 625 -7.39 -2.21 35.79
N LYS A 626 -7.83 -3.48 35.93
CA LYS A 626 -6.92 -4.59 36.25
C LYS A 626 -6.03 -4.95 35.05
N MET A 627 -6.60 -4.95 33.84
CA MET A 627 -5.86 -5.25 32.61
C MET A 627 -4.86 -4.12 32.25
N GLU A 628 -5.20 -2.88 32.56
CA GLU A 628 -4.31 -1.71 32.44
C GLU A 628 -3.13 -1.82 33.43
N ALA A 629 -3.39 -2.18 34.70
CA ALA A 629 -2.34 -2.40 35.70
C ALA A 629 -1.46 -3.65 35.42
N GLU A 630 -2.01 -4.70 34.79
CA GLU A 630 -1.21 -5.85 34.35
C GLU A 630 -0.33 -5.49 33.15
N ALA A 631 -0.78 -4.59 32.25
CA ALA A 631 0.04 -4.08 31.16
C ALA A 631 1.15 -3.11 31.62
N GLU A 632 0.90 -2.28 32.65
CA GLU A 632 1.97 -1.48 33.29
C GLU A 632 3.00 -2.39 33.98
N ALA A 633 2.58 -3.49 34.62
CA ALA A 633 3.48 -4.45 35.25
C ALA A 633 4.36 -5.22 34.24
N GLU A 634 3.80 -5.68 33.12
CA GLU A 634 4.59 -6.29 32.04
C GLU A 634 5.60 -5.29 31.44
N ALA A 635 5.24 -4.00 31.34
CA ALA A 635 6.15 -2.96 30.87
C ALA A 635 7.28 -2.61 31.86
N GLU A 636 7.05 -2.70 33.18
CA GLU A 636 8.12 -2.57 34.18
C GLU A 636 9.04 -3.80 34.19
N GLU A 637 8.52 -5.01 33.96
CA GLU A 637 9.33 -6.25 33.90
C GLU A 637 10.20 -6.32 32.63
N GLU A 638 9.75 -5.82 31.47
CA GLU A 638 10.63 -5.64 30.30
C GLU A 638 11.80 -4.67 30.61
N VAL A 639 11.55 -3.57 31.32
CA VAL A 639 12.56 -2.54 31.64
C VAL A 639 13.64 -3.04 32.60
N GLU A 640 13.33 -3.93 33.56
CA GLU A 640 14.38 -4.53 34.41
C GLU A 640 15.30 -5.51 33.63
N THR A 641 14.89 -6.01 32.47
CA THR A 641 15.70 -6.97 31.68
C THR A 641 16.71 -6.35 30.71
N GLU A 642 16.62 -5.05 30.39
CA GLU A 642 17.67 -4.33 29.61
C GLU A 642 18.95 -4.01 30.44
N GLY A 643 19.00 -4.45 31.71
CA GLY A 643 20.03 -4.08 32.69
C GLY A 643 21.45 -4.65 32.49
N GLU A 644 21.68 -5.57 31.55
CA GLU A 644 22.99 -6.19 31.27
C GLU A 644 23.26 -6.34 29.76
N ALA A 645 23.81 -5.31 29.12
CA ALA A 645 24.30 -5.34 27.75
C ALA A 645 25.81 -4.98 27.68
N GLU A 646 26.64 -5.94 27.25
CA GLU A 646 28.07 -5.70 27.03
C GLU A 646 28.33 -4.81 25.82
N ALA A 647 29.49 -4.14 25.79
CA ALA A 647 29.84 -3.22 24.71
C ALA A 647 30.30 -3.96 23.44
N GLU A 648 29.38 -4.27 22.53
CA GLU A 648 29.71 -4.86 21.23
C GLU A 648 30.64 -3.94 20.40
N GLU A 649 31.71 -4.54 19.88
CA GLU A 649 32.69 -3.86 19.03
C GLU A 649 32.12 -3.68 17.60
N VAL A 650 32.02 -2.44 17.14
CA VAL A 650 31.49 -2.12 15.81
C VAL A 650 32.48 -2.52 14.72
N VAL A 651 32.42 -3.79 14.29
CA VAL A 651 33.23 -4.33 13.20
C VAL A 651 32.81 -3.65 11.88
N PRO A 652 33.75 -3.00 11.14
CA PRO A 652 33.45 -2.48 9.82
C PRO A 652 33.35 -3.64 8.81
N LEU A 653 32.15 -3.87 8.27
CA LEU A 653 31.94 -4.82 7.18
C LEU A 653 32.56 -4.28 5.89
N ASP A 654 33.62 -4.94 5.41
CA ASP A 654 34.27 -4.62 4.15
C ASP A 654 33.39 -5.12 3.00
N GLY A 655 32.80 -4.18 2.25
CA GLY A 655 31.61 -4.43 1.40
C GLY A 655 31.85 -5.16 0.08
N ALA A 656 32.87 -6.02 -0.01
CA ALA A 656 33.29 -6.70 -1.24
C ALA A 656 32.80 -8.15 -1.37
N ASP A 657 32.71 -8.89 -0.25
CA ASP A 657 32.44 -10.34 -0.23
C ASP A 657 31.09 -10.72 0.45
N ALA A 658 30.25 -9.73 0.78
CA ALA A 658 28.91 -10.00 1.30
C ALA A 658 27.98 -10.44 0.14
N PRO A 659 27.31 -11.61 0.22
CA PRO A 659 26.39 -12.05 -0.82
C PRO A 659 25.22 -11.05 -0.93
N SER A 660 24.79 -10.75 -2.16
CA SER A 660 23.73 -9.76 -2.35
C SER A 660 22.36 -10.29 -1.89
N ALA A 661 21.40 -9.36 -1.74
CA ALA A 661 20.01 -9.72 -1.45
C ALA A 661 19.37 -10.58 -2.56
N LEU A 662 19.91 -10.52 -3.78
CA LEU A 662 19.50 -11.37 -4.90
C LEU A 662 20.09 -12.78 -4.73
N ASP A 663 21.38 -12.92 -4.38
CA ASP A 663 21.99 -14.23 -4.11
C ASP A 663 21.31 -14.95 -2.93
N ALA A 664 20.88 -14.19 -1.92
CA ALA A 664 20.09 -14.70 -0.81
C ALA A 664 18.69 -15.14 -1.27
N LEU A 665 18.03 -14.34 -2.12
CA LEU A 665 16.73 -14.67 -2.68
C LEU A 665 16.79 -15.92 -3.57
N GLY A 666 17.74 -16.01 -4.51
CA GLY A 666 17.94 -17.13 -5.42
C GLY A 666 18.08 -18.47 -4.67
N LYS A 667 18.89 -18.47 -3.61
CA LYS A 667 19.06 -19.62 -2.69
C LYS A 667 17.80 -19.96 -1.90
N LEU A 668 16.95 -18.98 -1.58
CA LEU A 668 15.69 -19.15 -0.85
C LEU A 668 14.51 -19.62 -1.71
N ILE A 669 14.42 -19.14 -2.96
CA ILE A 669 13.43 -19.62 -3.95
C ILE A 669 13.87 -20.94 -4.59
N GLY A 670 15.17 -21.23 -4.57
CA GLY A 670 15.74 -22.45 -5.14
C GLY A 670 15.70 -22.47 -6.66
N CYS A 671 16.01 -21.34 -7.31
CA CYS A 671 16.33 -21.31 -8.75
C CYS A 671 17.71 -21.92 -9.05
#